data_AF-A0A194URD7-F1
#
_entry.id   AF-A0A194URD7-F1
#
_cell.length_a   1.000
_cell.length_b   1.000
_cell.length_c   1.000
_cell.angle_alpha   90.00
_cell.angle_beta   90.00
_cell.angle_gamma   90.00
#
_symmetry.space_group_name_H-M   'P 1'
#
loop_
_entity.id
_entity.type
_entity.pdbx_description
1 polymer ?
#
loop_
_entity_poly.entity_id
_entity_poly.type
_entity_poly.pdbx_seq_one_letter_code
_entity_poly.pdbx_strand_id
1 'polypeptide(L)'
;MASVSGPSKRSTATALPVERDNKRMRTSADDVEGNALNSAVSDEQLPSEIESASSVPPTSDMTEAKKPICATLVRGHRPVWAMKRQGLCDAQPYFKAFEGGLYSKDNTVTGLYISKYSEPRDFLGRNVLITCVGGNRDVKAGTRSEEMPRNTSMVKNSIGLPVSVVIGNQHPKFKDLNLGPLVPQNAVFVELGTFRIIDVWKEMVQPKGVNDPYPVWKIKLHTIRTDLKPWYWIDEQVPDDTTSQVVPITKEDNKQLCEEQECSVCGKTSLKVFANSPWVCLQEKCSEFFKDNSNYLDQNGSDGEGLRYTEGFLNKAERYQGIMKGLPEELPQMFQPLSISIALGGTQYGTEKELRGGFTCPSCGCCNSQVYWDYNECGNCRCTQELTPRPYPMHKIENETNADIKKLRKRLGSKYDGATMSMVKSHVTKFTKTADNGSKLFIYMIQGQEKLVGTLVLERPTNSLKKSHCGADDLLDTIQNEGAKMMFRRNPSRCPGSSSELLTRHYQSNWGVQYDFGVRPIPSVPFTEAPDVVLKSLAQLTDAGKRALEYSQMIALKEQYNLVDGSTLMNQYEPYNELLALAYRETDAIGWHDDGEKQVKGVISTASLGSPGTMELCMKKARDKPVLKLHVRHGDVVTMCDTRLQAHTEHRVGVNGVRRYAVTSRTIDIDYYKDPKRAQKLGTSVQQLEASGSFPVRARDFSYGNTALGV
;
A
#
# COMPACT_ATOMS: atom_id res chain seq x y z
N MET A 1 72.49 -22.50 0.31
CA MET A 1 72.53 -21.42 1.32
C MET A 1 71.58 -20.31 0.87
N ALA A 2 70.74 -19.83 1.80
CA ALA A 2 69.86 -18.63 1.76
C ALA A 2 68.71 -18.61 0.71
N SER A 3 67.41 -18.71 1.02
CA SER A 3 66.47 -17.84 1.79
C SER A 3 66.05 -16.56 1.02
N VAL A 4 64.85 -15.95 1.03
CA VAL A 4 63.50 -16.12 1.65
C VAL A 4 62.59 -14.98 1.10
N SER A 5 61.26 -15.14 1.18
CA SER A 5 60.17 -14.12 1.29
C SER A 5 59.45 -13.49 0.07
N GLY A 6 58.10 -13.61 0.07
CA GLY A 6 57.12 -12.62 -0.47
C GLY A 6 56.68 -11.62 0.62
N PRO A 7 55.45 -11.01 0.65
CA PRO A 7 54.31 -11.03 -0.30
C PRO A 7 53.45 -9.71 -0.46
N SER A 8 52.45 -9.74 -1.36
CA SER A 8 51.03 -9.28 -1.20
C SER A 8 50.46 -7.95 -1.75
N LYS A 9 49.21 -8.11 -2.28
CA LYS A 9 47.99 -7.24 -2.39
C LYS A 9 47.82 -6.35 -3.63
N ARG A 10 46.87 -6.66 -4.55
CA ARG A 10 45.38 -6.49 -4.56
C ARG A 10 44.92 -5.04 -4.81
N SER A 11 44.39 -4.78 -6.01
CA SER A 11 43.44 -3.69 -6.29
C SER A 11 42.18 -4.29 -6.93
N THR A 12 41.03 -4.01 -6.33
CA THR A 12 39.70 -4.44 -6.78
C THR A 12 38.96 -3.21 -7.30
N ALA A 13 38.75 -3.13 -8.62
CA ALA A 13 37.86 -2.16 -9.24
C ALA A 13 36.41 -2.60 -9.01
N THR A 14 35.63 -1.74 -8.33
CA THR A 14 34.19 -1.97 -8.12
C THR A 14 33.42 -1.21 -9.19
N ALA A 15 32.67 -1.95 -10.02
CA ALA A 15 31.82 -1.39 -11.07
C ALA A 15 30.54 -0.77 -10.48
N LEU A 16 30.20 0.42 -10.98
CA LEU A 16 29.02 1.21 -10.63
C LEU A 16 27.72 0.53 -11.10
N PRO A 17 26.61 0.60 -10.34
CA PRO A 17 25.30 0.14 -10.81
C PRO A 17 24.65 1.19 -11.72
N VAL A 18 24.18 0.76 -12.89
CA VAL A 18 23.36 1.55 -13.82
C VAL A 18 21.94 1.68 -13.25
N GLU A 19 21.55 2.91 -12.91
CA GLU A 19 20.20 3.26 -12.47
C GLU A 19 19.18 3.12 -13.62
N ARG A 20 18.06 2.43 -13.35
CA ARG A 20 16.86 2.47 -14.19
C ARG A 20 16.00 3.67 -13.78
N ASP A 21 15.95 4.67 -14.64
CA ASP A 21 15.05 5.82 -14.54
C ASP A 21 13.58 5.38 -14.52
N ASN A 22 12.90 5.57 -13.38
CA ASN A 22 11.46 5.36 -13.23
C ASN A 22 10.77 6.69 -12.90
N LYS A 23 10.55 7.52 -13.93
CA LYS A 23 9.60 8.65 -13.85
C LYS A 23 8.20 8.13 -14.16
N ARG A 24 7.35 7.98 -13.14
CA ARG A 24 5.90 7.85 -13.30
C ARG A 24 5.23 9.07 -12.67
N MET A 25 4.79 10.00 -13.51
CA MET A 25 3.98 11.14 -13.09
C MET A 25 2.58 10.66 -12.65
N ARG A 26 2.09 11.17 -11.51
CA ARG A 26 0.72 10.97 -11.02
C ARG A 26 -0.27 11.74 -11.89
N THR A 27 -1.38 11.12 -12.27
CA THR A 27 -2.53 11.78 -12.91
C THR A 27 -3.67 12.00 -11.92
N SER A 28 -4.39 13.10 -12.12
CA SER A 28 -5.36 13.77 -11.23
C SER A 28 -6.82 13.28 -11.37
N ALA A 29 -7.10 11.99 -11.18
CA ALA A 29 -8.44 11.44 -11.45
C ALA A 29 -9.12 10.69 -10.28
N ASP A 30 -8.63 10.83 -9.05
CA ASP A 30 -9.19 10.14 -7.87
C ASP A 30 -10.12 11.01 -6.99
N ASP A 31 -10.43 12.24 -7.39
CA ASP A 31 -11.17 13.21 -6.55
C ASP A 31 -12.52 13.66 -7.15
N VAL A 32 -13.50 12.77 -7.38
CA VAL A 32 -14.93 13.16 -7.34
C VAL A 32 -15.82 11.94 -7.09
N GLU A 33 -16.59 11.96 -5.99
CA GLU A 33 -18.01 11.56 -5.87
C GLU A 33 -18.30 11.01 -4.46
N GLY A 34 -18.69 11.92 -3.57
CA GLY A 34 -19.41 11.60 -2.34
C GLY A 34 -20.38 12.75 -2.06
N ASN A 35 -21.69 12.52 -2.22
CA ASN A 35 -22.73 13.30 -1.56
C ASN A 35 -24.12 12.66 -1.70
N ALA A 36 -24.92 12.87 -0.65
CA ALA A 36 -26.36 12.58 -0.49
C ALA A 36 -26.69 11.13 -0.04
N LEU A 37 -27.43 10.84 1.04
CA LEU A 37 -28.40 11.59 1.86
C LEU A 37 -28.48 10.99 3.29
N ASN A 38 -28.70 11.85 4.29
CA ASN A 38 -29.25 11.50 5.61
C ASN A 38 -30.73 11.90 5.66
N SER A 39 -31.59 11.05 6.22
CA SER A 39 -32.86 11.48 6.82
C SER A 39 -33.27 10.52 7.95
N ALA A 40 -33.55 11.11 9.10
CA ALA A 40 -33.86 10.51 10.39
C ALA A 40 -35.22 9.80 10.44
N VAL A 41 -35.34 8.79 11.32
CA VAL A 41 -36.60 8.35 11.93
C VAL A 41 -36.35 7.96 13.40
N SER A 42 -37.34 8.26 14.23
CA SER A 42 -37.42 8.37 15.68
C SER A 42 -37.56 7.06 16.47
N ASP A 43 -37.27 7.19 17.77
CA ASP A 43 -37.41 6.23 18.88
C ASP A 43 -38.81 5.60 19.04
N GLU A 44 -38.84 4.31 19.40
CA GLU A 44 -39.91 3.69 20.19
C GLU A 44 -39.36 2.51 21.03
N GLN A 45 -39.87 2.38 22.26
CA GLN A 45 -39.34 1.59 23.38
C GLN A 45 -39.98 0.19 23.57
N LEU A 46 -39.28 -0.65 24.37
CA LEU A 46 -39.71 -1.81 25.21
C LEU A 46 -39.80 -3.22 24.54
N PRO A 47 -39.75 -4.34 25.31
CA PRO A 47 -38.97 -4.67 26.51
C PRO A 47 -38.33 -6.10 26.54
N SER A 48 -37.28 -6.21 27.36
CA SER A 48 -36.82 -7.28 28.29
C SER A 48 -37.07 -8.80 28.09
N GLU A 49 -36.00 -9.54 28.47
CA GLU A 49 -35.88 -10.93 28.97
C GLU A 49 -35.63 -12.06 27.97
N ILE A 50 -34.44 -12.68 28.07
CA ILE A 50 -34.22 -14.07 28.51
C ILE A 50 -32.71 -14.33 28.67
N GLU A 51 -32.36 -14.90 29.82
CA GLU A 51 -31.04 -15.30 30.29
C GLU A 51 -30.49 -16.55 29.56
N SER A 52 -29.17 -16.65 29.38
CA SER A 52 -28.38 -17.83 29.80
C SER A 52 -26.88 -17.72 29.46
N ALA A 53 -26.10 -17.56 30.54
CA ALA A 53 -24.78 -18.10 30.87
C ALA A 53 -23.76 -18.50 29.77
N SER A 54 -22.59 -17.85 29.78
CA SER A 54 -21.33 -18.52 30.16
C SER A 54 -20.20 -17.53 30.48
N SER A 55 -19.54 -17.80 31.60
CA SER A 55 -18.58 -17.05 32.41
C SER A 55 -17.38 -16.36 31.72
N VAL A 56 -17.24 -15.05 31.97
CA VAL A 56 -15.99 -14.26 31.92
C VAL A 56 -15.70 -13.78 33.36
N PRO A 57 -14.44 -13.75 33.86
CA PRO A 57 -14.14 -13.29 35.23
C PRO A 57 -14.44 -11.79 35.41
N PRO A 58 -14.70 -11.32 36.65
CA PRO A 58 -15.36 -10.05 36.90
C PRO A 58 -14.48 -8.85 36.53
N THR A 59 -15.06 -7.98 35.69
CA THR A 59 -14.64 -6.61 35.45
C THR A 59 -14.79 -5.79 36.72
N SER A 60 -13.69 -5.29 37.27
CA SER A 60 -13.74 -4.19 38.25
C SER A 60 -14.21 -2.92 37.55
N ASP A 61 -15.23 -2.29 38.13
CA ASP A 61 -15.86 -1.04 37.75
C ASP A 61 -14.94 -0.05 37.03
N MET A 62 -15.22 0.18 35.75
CA MET A 62 -14.79 1.38 35.05
C MET A 62 -16.01 2.27 34.88
N THR A 63 -16.21 3.20 35.82
CA THR A 63 -16.76 4.50 35.47
C THR A 63 -15.75 5.17 34.55
N GLU A 64 -15.90 4.92 33.25
CA GLU A 64 -15.08 5.48 32.18
C GLU A 64 -15.40 6.98 32.08
N ALA A 65 -14.84 7.75 33.01
CA ALA A 65 -14.86 9.19 32.97
C ALA A 65 -14.20 9.62 31.65
N LYS A 66 -15.00 10.20 30.76
CA LYS A 66 -14.60 10.95 29.56
C LYS A 66 -13.35 11.78 29.87
N LYS A 67 -12.15 11.26 29.54
CA LYS A 67 -10.88 11.96 29.73
C LYS A 67 -10.17 12.10 28.38
N PRO A 68 -9.85 13.34 27.95
CA PRO A 68 -9.27 13.60 26.64
C PRO A 68 -7.80 13.11 26.55
N ILE A 69 -7.48 12.42 25.46
CA ILE A 69 -6.17 11.80 25.18
C ILE A 69 -5.12 12.86 24.80
N CYS A 70 -3.90 12.69 25.32
CA CYS A 70 -2.72 13.56 25.16
C CYS A 70 -1.57 12.81 24.45
N ALA A 71 -0.51 13.53 24.04
CA ALA A 71 0.86 13.03 23.87
C ALA A 71 1.49 12.32 25.10
N THR A 72 0.71 12.06 26.15
CA THR A 72 1.03 11.12 27.22
C THR A 72 0.20 9.87 27.07
N LEU A 73 0.89 8.72 27.07
CA LEU A 73 0.30 7.41 27.30
C LEU A 73 -0.80 7.52 28.35
N VAL A 74 -2.05 7.26 27.96
CA VAL A 74 -3.09 6.96 28.93
C VAL A 74 -2.55 5.76 29.72
N ARG A 75 -2.41 5.92 31.03
CA ARG A 75 -1.84 4.90 31.94
C ARG A 75 -2.35 3.50 31.54
N GLY A 76 -1.44 2.61 31.12
CA GLY A 76 -1.76 1.26 30.63
C GLY A 76 -1.66 1.03 29.12
N HIS A 77 -1.55 2.08 28.30
CA HIS A 77 -1.38 1.95 26.84
C HIS A 77 0.12 1.91 26.48
N ARG A 78 0.50 1.14 25.45
CA ARG A 78 1.87 1.09 24.91
C ARG A 78 2.03 2.07 23.75
N PRO A 79 3.20 2.71 23.58
CA PRO A 79 3.45 3.57 22.45
C PRO A 79 3.39 2.77 21.16
N VAL A 80 2.86 3.38 20.11
CA VAL A 80 2.83 2.77 18.78
C VAL A 80 4.16 3.01 18.08
N TRP A 81 4.63 1.98 17.40
CA TRP A 81 5.84 2.03 16.62
C TRP A 81 5.76 1.06 15.44
N ALA A 82 6.68 1.17 14.48
CA ALA A 82 6.75 0.27 13.34
C ALA A 82 8.21 0.02 12.91
N MET A 83 8.46 -1.17 12.36
CA MET A 83 9.72 -1.48 11.66
C MET A 83 9.68 -1.03 10.20
N LYS A 84 8.49 -1.08 9.59
CA LYS A 84 8.25 -0.77 8.18
C LYS A 84 7.20 0.31 8.05
N ARG A 85 7.44 1.23 7.12
CA ARG A 85 6.57 2.39 6.86
C ARG A 85 5.17 1.98 6.42
N GLN A 86 5.08 0.91 5.64
CA GLN A 86 3.80 0.35 5.24
C GLN A 86 3.01 -0.20 6.43
N GLY A 87 3.66 -0.82 7.42
CA GLY A 87 2.98 -1.30 8.62
C GLY A 87 2.30 -0.15 9.36
N LEU A 88 3.02 0.96 9.57
CA LEU A 88 2.47 2.19 10.12
C LEU A 88 1.28 2.71 9.28
N CYS A 89 1.48 2.83 7.97
CA CYS A 89 0.46 3.37 7.09
C CYS A 89 -0.76 2.46 6.96
N ASP A 90 -0.61 1.14 7.02
CA ASP A 90 -1.72 0.22 6.94
C ASP A 90 -2.50 0.25 8.27
N ALA A 91 -1.81 0.24 9.42
CA ALA A 91 -2.42 0.15 10.75
C ALA A 91 -3.05 1.46 11.26
N GLN A 92 -2.43 2.61 11.01
CA GLN A 92 -2.84 3.87 11.64
C GLN A 92 -3.77 4.70 10.74
N PRO A 93 -4.93 5.18 11.23
CA PRO A 93 -5.87 5.97 10.44
C PRO A 93 -5.33 7.38 10.14
N TYR A 94 -4.47 7.90 11.02
CA TYR A 94 -3.99 9.27 10.97
C TYR A 94 -2.76 9.50 10.08
N PHE A 95 -2.15 8.44 9.53
CA PHE A 95 -0.96 8.56 8.69
C PHE A 95 -1.00 7.54 7.55
N LYS A 96 -1.38 7.95 6.33
CA LYS A 96 -1.34 7.09 5.12
C LYS A 96 -0.33 7.57 4.07
N ALA A 97 0.71 8.29 4.49
CA ALA A 97 1.74 8.83 3.60
C ALA A 97 2.91 7.85 3.40
N PHE A 98 2.75 6.87 2.51
CA PHE A 98 3.76 5.82 2.25
C PHE A 98 5.14 6.35 1.83
N GLU A 99 5.20 7.49 1.12
CA GLU A 99 6.47 8.09 0.65
C GLU A 99 6.68 9.55 1.16
N GLY A 100 5.61 10.21 1.64
CA GLY A 100 5.64 11.60 2.08
C GLY A 100 5.87 11.78 3.59
N GLY A 101 6.23 12.99 4.01
CA GLY A 101 6.39 13.36 5.43
C GLY A 101 5.11 13.90 6.09
N LEU A 102 4.04 14.12 5.33
CA LEU A 102 2.79 14.70 5.81
C LEU A 102 1.63 13.93 5.20
N TYR A 103 0.62 13.64 6.03
CA TYR A 103 -0.65 13.08 5.58
C TYR A 103 -1.79 14.02 5.93
N SER A 104 -2.71 14.18 4.98
CA SER A 104 -3.85 15.06 5.08
C SER A 104 -5.12 14.35 4.64
N LYS A 105 -6.22 14.70 5.29
CA LYS A 105 -7.58 14.29 4.94
C LYS A 105 -8.47 15.53 4.94
N ASP A 106 -9.35 15.65 3.96
CA ASP A 106 -10.29 16.78 3.83
C ASP A 106 -9.59 18.15 3.91
N ASN A 107 -8.43 18.25 3.24
CA ASN A 107 -7.57 19.45 3.21
C ASN A 107 -7.02 19.91 4.57
N THR A 108 -7.02 19.01 5.57
CA THR A 108 -6.43 19.22 6.90
C THR A 108 -5.39 18.14 7.20
N VAL A 109 -4.36 18.49 7.97
CA VAL A 109 -3.24 17.62 8.33
C VAL A 109 -3.63 16.78 9.53
N THR A 110 -3.54 15.45 9.39
CA THR A 110 -3.84 14.52 10.49
C THR A 110 -2.59 13.82 11.02
N GLY A 111 -1.54 13.73 10.21
CA GLY A 111 -0.30 13.07 10.61
C GLY A 111 0.96 13.71 10.00
N LEU A 112 2.02 13.75 10.80
CA LEU A 112 3.33 14.29 10.44
C LEU A 112 4.42 13.26 10.74
N TYR A 113 5.38 13.13 9.83
CA TYR A 113 6.56 12.30 9.99
C TYR A 113 7.84 13.13 9.89
N ILE A 114 8.62 13.12 10.97
CA ILE A 114 9.91 13.82 11.08
C ILE A 114 11.06 12.79 11.13
N SER A 115 12.11 12.99 10.34
CA SER A 115 13.23 12.02 10.24
C SER A 115 14.51 12.68 9.74
N LYS A 116 15.28 12.04 8.86
CA LYS A 116 16.63 12.47 8.42
C LYS A 116 16.73 13.87 7.81
N TYR A 117 15.64 14.43 7.32
CA TYR A 117 15.63 15.68 6.56
C TYR A 117 15.26 16.90 7.41
N SER A 118 15.82 16.99 8.62
CA SER A 118 15.71 18.17 9.47
C SER A 118 16.42 19.36 8.82
N GLU A 119 15.86 20.55 8.99
CA GLU A 119 16.50 21.82 8.58
C GLU A 119 17.14 22.49 9.80
N PRO A 120 18.03 23.49 9.59
CA PRO A 120 18.54 24.31 10.69
C PRO A 120 17.41 24.82 11.58
N ARG A 121 17.61 24.77 12.90
CA ARG A 121 16.62 25.17 13.92
C ARG A 121 15.32 24.37 13.91
N ASP A 122 15.31 23.14 13.39
CA ASP A 122 14.31 22.17 13.83
C ASP A 122 14.55 21.85 15.31
N PHE A 123 13.48 21.88 16.11
CA PHE A 123 13.56 21.82 17.56
C PHE A 123 12.57 20.80 18.10
N LEU A 124 13.05 19.90 18.96
CA LEU A 124 12.21 18.97 19.70
C LEU A 124 12.42 19.25 21.18
N GLY A 125 11.44 19.91 21.79
CA GLY A 125 11.36 20.20 23.22
C GLY A 125 10.31 19.34 23.91
N ARG A 126 10.19 19.49 25.23
CA ARG A 126 9.22 18.75 26.05
C ARG A 126 7.79 18.95 25.55
N ASN A 127 7.36 20.21 25.44
CA ASN A 127 5.97 20.55 25.07
C ASN A 127 5.84 21.17 23.68
N VAL A 128 6.96 21.39 22.98
CA VAL A 128 6.99 22.13 21.71
C VAL A 128 7.83 21.38 20.69
N LEU A 129 7.34 21.35 19.45
CA LEU A 129 8.05 20.83 18.30
C LEU A 129 8.05 21.89 17.20
N ILE A 130 9.21 22.23 16.68
CA ILE A 130 9.36 23.05 15.49
C ILE A 130 10.02 22.21 14.41
N THR A 131 9.38 22.13 13.25
CA THR A 131 9.88 21.38 12.10
C THR A 131 9.47 22.06 10.81
N CYS A 132 9.75 21.46 9.66
CA CYS A 132 9.55 22.06 8.36
C CYS A 132 8.42 21.42 7.58
N VAL A 133 7.69 22.22 6.81
CA VAL A 133 6.74 21.71 5.82
C VAL A 133 7.52 20.93 4.76
N GLY A 134 7.15 19.66 4.53
CA GLY A 134 7.79 18.83 3.51
C GLY A 134 7.45 19.27 2.08
N GLY A 135 8.40 19.09 1.16
CA GLY A 135 8.27 19.41 -0.27
C GLY A 135 9.43 20.27 -0.78
N ASN A 136 9.52 20.40 -2.10
CA ASN A 136 10.42 21.33 -2.79
C ASN A 136 11.93 21.14 -2.51
N ARG A 137 12.35 19.97 -2.01
CA ARG A 137 13.75 19.67 -1.71
C ARG A 137 14.44 19.04 -2.92
N ASP A 138 15.57 19.59 -3.31
CA ASP A 138 16.53 18.92 -4.19
C ASP A 138 17.40 18.00 -3.33
N VAL A 139 17.28 16.69 -3.53
CA VAL A 139 18.00 15.69 -2.75
C VAL A 139 19.50 15.70 -3.05
N LYS A 140 19.91 16.08 -4.28
CA LYS A 140 21.31 16.12 -4.70
C LYS A 140 22.00 17.37 -4.19
N ALA A 141 21.35 18.53 -4.38
CA ALA A 141 21.90 19.81 -3.92
C ALA A 141 21.76 20.03 -2.41
N GLY A 142 20.82 19.32 -1.76
CA GLY A 142 20.55 19.49 -0.34
C GLY A 142 19.78 20.77 -0.02
N THR A 143 19.32 21.51 -1.02
CA THR A 143 18.61 22.79 -0.93
C THR A 143 17.11 22.64 -1.17
N ARG A 144 16.36 23.74 -1.02
CA ARG A 144 14.95 23.81 -1.42
C ARG A 144 14.68 24.94 -2.41
N SER A 145 13.70 24.73 -3.29
CA SER A 145 13.24 25.80 -4.17
C SER A 145 12.52 26.90 -3.38
N GLU A 146 12.55 28.12 -3.89
CA GLU A 146 11.85 29.26 -3.28
C GLU A 146 10.32 29.18 -3.35
N GLU A 147 9.78 28.33 -4.24
CA GLU A 147 8.36 28.09 -4.36
C GLU A 147 7.74 27.61 -3.05
N MET A 148 6.50 28.02 -2.79
CA MET A 148 5.75 27.54 -1.64
C MET A 148 5.47 26.03 -1.79
N PRO A 149 5.83 25.19 -0.81
CA PRO A 149 5.49 23.77 -0.84
C PRO A 149 3.98 23.57 -0.96
N ARG A 150 3.56 22.59 -1.78
CA ARG A 150 2.14 22.26 -1.96
C ARG A 150 1.41 21.98 -0.63
N ASN A 151 2.14 21.44 0.35
CA ASN A 151 1.60 21.09 1.65
C ASN A 151 1.36 22.30 2.57
N THR A 152 1.94 23.47 2.28
CA THR A 152 1.82 24.66 3.14
C THR A 152 0.37 25.11 3.30
N SER A 153 -0.43 25.05 2.24
CA SER A 153 -1.86 25.41 2.31
C SER A 153 -2.64 24.49 3.25
N MET A 154 -2.36 23.19 3.24
CA MET A 154 -2.98 22.21 4.15
C MET A 154 -2.59 22.46 5.60
N VAL A 155 -1.30 22.79 5.85
CA VAL A 155 -0.84 23.17 7.20
C VAL A 155 -1.52 24.44 7.67
N LYS A 156 -1.62 25.48 6.83
CA LYS A 156 -2.33 26.73 7.14
C LYS A 156 -3.80 26.47 7.51
N ASN A 157 -4.46 25.58 6.78
CA ASN A 157 -5.84 25.16 7.08
C ASN A 157 -5.97 24.37 8.38
N SER A 158 -4.88 23.86 8.93
CA SER A 158 -4.86 22.98 10.11
C SER A 158 -4.41 23.69 11.38
N ILE A 159 -4.15 25.00 11.31
CA ILE A 159 -3.76 25.78 12.49
C ILE A 159 -4.87 25.72 13.55
N GLY A 160 -4.51 25.28 14.74
CA GLY A 160 -5.41 25.01 15.86
C GLY A 160 -5.93 23.58 15.96
N LEU A 161 -5.74 22.74 14.93
CA LEU A 161 -6.22 21.36 14.90
C LEU A 161 -5.18 20.35 15.42
N PRO A 162 -5.63 19.18 15.92
CA PRO A 162 -4.74 18.11 16.36
C PRO A 162 -4.05 17.39 15.19
N VAL A 163 -2.80 16.98 15.39
CA VAL A 163 -1.98 16.21 14.45
C VAL A 163 -1.12 15.20 15.22
N SER A 164 -1.07 13.95 14.74
CA SER A 164 -0.13 12.95 15.30
C SER A 164 1.25 13.09 14.70
N VAL A 165 2.26 13.01 15.54
CA VAL A 165 3.66 13.10 15.12
C VAL A 165 4.34 11.75 15.27
N VAL A 166 4.97 11.31 14.19
CA VAL A 166 5.83 10.13 14.14
C VAL A 166 7.27 10.56 13.92
N ILE A 167 8.18 10.12 14.79
CA ILE A 167 9.61 10.32 14.62
C ILE A 167 10.26 9.07 14.01
N GLY A 168 11.15 9.28 13.05
CA GLY A 168 11.98 8.22 12.48
C GLY A 168 13.32 8.10 13.19
N ASN A 169 13.89 6.88 13.25
CA ASN A 169 15.17 6.61 13.90
C ASN A 169 16.39 7.33 13.29
N GLN A 170 16.24 7.91 12.10
CA GLN A 170 17.25 8.75 11.45
C GLN A 170 17.13 10.24 11.82
N HIS A 171 16.16 10.64 12.64
CA HIS A 171 16.06 12.01 13.11
C HIS A 171 17.27 12.34 14.02
N PRO A 172 17.91 13.51 13.89
CA PRO A 172 19.08 13.87 14.71
C PRO A 172 18.83 13.79 16.22
N LYS A 173 17.61 14.14 16.65
CA LYS A 173 17.16 14.09 18.05
C LYS A 173 16.59 12.74 18.50
N PHE A 174 16.60 11.70 17.67
CA PHE A 174 15.99 10.42 18.05
C PHE A 174 16.70 9.75 19.23
N LYS A 175 18.04 9.86 19.30
CA LYS A 175 18.85 9.26 20.38
C LYS A 175 18.74 10.01 21.70
N ASP A 176 18.29 11.26 21.66
CA ASP A 176 18.08 12.11 22.84
C ASP A 176 16.78 11.73 23.58
N LEU A 177 15.95 10.84 23.00
CA LEU A 177 14.68 10.38 23.58
C LEU A 177 14.87 9.18 24.50
N ASN A 178 14.13 9.13 25.62
CA ASN A 178 14.02 7.94 26.44
C ASN A 178 12.78 7.14 26.05
N LEU A 179 12.99 6.16 25.17
CA LEU A 179 11.90 5.29 24.72
C LEU A 179 11.62 4.13 25.71
N GLY A 180 12.45 3.96 26.74
CA GLY A 180 12.35 2.93 27.76
C GLY A 180 12.30 1.50 27.20
N PRO A 181 11.86 0.51 28.01
CA PRO A 181 11.62 -0.86 27.54
C PRO A 181 10.34 -0.99 26.69
N LEU A 182 9.59 0.11 26.51
CA LEU A 182 8.30 0.10 25.82
C LEU A 182 8.44 0.03 24.30
N VAL A 183 9.57 0.51 23.76
CA VAL A 183 9.87 0.49 22.32
C VAL A 183 11.17 -0.30 22.09
N PRO A 184 11.17 -1.33 21.23
CA PRO A 184 12.36 -2.12 20.98
C PRO A 184 13.37 -1.38 20.09
N GLN A 185 14.64 -1.78 20.18
CA GLN A 185 15.76 -1.14 19.46
C GLN A 185 15.64 -1.20 17.93
N ASN A 186 14.87 -2.16 17.40
CA ASN A 186 14.62 -2.30 15.96
C ASN A 186 13.47 -1.40 15.46
N ALA A 187 12.86 -0.58 16.31
CA ALA A 187 11.85 0.38 15.89
C ALA A 187 12.45 1.44 14.95
N VAL A 188 11.78 1.67 13.82
CA VAL A 188 12.20 2.65 12.81
C VAL A 188 11.31 3.88 12.83
N PHE A 189 10.03 3.69 13.14
CA PHE A 189 9.02 4.74 13.24
C PHE A 189 8.39 4.66 14.63
N VAL A 190 8.35 5.77 15.37
CA VAL A 190 7.81 5.82 16.73
C VAL A 190 6.84 6.99 16.83
N GLU A 191 5.62 6.73 17.29
CA GLU A 191 4.63 7.78 17.50
C GLU A 191 4.94 8.55 18.78
N LEU A 192 5.21 9.86 18.68
CA LEU A 192 5.39 10.72 19.85
C LEU A 192 4.05 11.06 20.50
N GLY A 193 3.00 11.21 19.70
CA GLY A 193 1.64 11.46 20.14
C GLY A 193 1.00 12.65 19.42
N THR A 194 -0.07 13.18 20.01
CA THR A 194 -0.89 14.24 19.40
C THR A 194 -0.48 15.64 19.85
N PHE A 195 -0.23 16.50 18.88
CA PHE A 195 0.11 17.90 19.05
C PHE A 195 -0.96 18.80 18.42
N ARG A 196 -0.99 20.06 18.81
CA ARG A 196 -1.76 21.12 18.17
C ARG A 196 -0.84 21.94 17.28
N ILE A 197 -1.25 22.21 16.04
CA ILE A 197 -0.51 23.13 15.17
C ILE A 197 -0.77 24.56 15.65
N ILE A 198 0.29 25.27 16.06
CA ILE A 198 0.20 26.63 16.59
C ILE A 198 0.35 27.66 15.49
N ASP A 199 1.40 27.52 14.67
CA ASP A 199 1.66 28.46 13.59
C ASP A 199 2.51 27.85 12.47
N VAL A 200 2.55 28.54 11.34
CA VAL A 200 3.38 28.25 10.18
C VAL A 200 3.91 29.55 9.57
N TRP A 201 5.22 29.66 9.43
CA TRP A 201 5.89 30.86 8.93
C TRP A 201 7.06 30.52 8.02
N LYS A 202 7.62 31.53 7.36
CA LYS A 202 8.79 31.40 6.49
C LYS A 202 10.04 31.88 7.25
N GLU A 203 11.15 31.15 7.12
CA GLU A 203 12.47 31.55 7.61
C GLU A 203 13.52 31.40 6.50
N MET A 204 14.63 32.13 6.59
CA MET A 204 15.82 31.82 5.79
C MET A 204 16.75 30.89 6.58
N VAL A 205 17.16 29.80 5.95
CA VAL A 205 18.13 28.85 6.51
C VAL A 205 19.33 28.73 5.59
N GLN A 206 20.49 28.45 6.16
CA GLN A 206 21.67 28.06 5.40
C GLN A 206 22.34 26.86 6.12
N PRO A 207 22.02 25.63 5.71
CA PRO A 207 22.67 24.44 6.24
C PRO A 207 24.17 24.43 5.94
N LYS A 208 24.93 23.72 6.77
CA LYS A 208 26.37 23.53 6.56
C LYS A 208 26.65 22.92 5.17
N GLY A 209 27.50 23.57 4.39
CA GLY A 209 27.87 23.14 3.04
C GLY A 209 26.98 23.68 1.92
N VAL A 210 26.01 24.54 2.25
CA VAL A 210 25.20 25.29 1.26
C VAL A 210 25.71 26.73 1.18
N ASN A 211 26.01 27.20 -0.02
CA ASN A 211 26.59 28.53 -0.23
C ASN A 211 25.61 29.66 0.04
N ASP A 212 24.37 29.54 -0.43
CA ASP A 212 23.37 30.61 -0.36
C ASP A 212 22.21 30.23 0.58
N PRO A 213 21.73 31.16 1.42
CA PRO A 213 20.56 30.92 2.24
C PRO A 213 19.32 30.73 1.36
N TYR A 214 18.43 29.81 1.76
CA TYR A 214 17.18 29.56 1.06
C TYR A 214 15.99 29.57 2.03
N PRO A 215 14.78 29.88 1.53
CA PRO A 215 13.62 29.94 2.40
C PRO A 215 13.08 28.56 2.75
N VAL A 216 12.61 28.41 3.99
CA VAL A 216 11.93 27.23 4.50
C VAL A 216 10.67 27.62 5.24
N TRP A 217 9.61 26.84 5.02
CA TRP A 217 8.37 26.97 5.78
C TRP A 217 8.47 26.14 7.06
N LYS A 218 8.50 26.81 8.20
CA LYS A 218 8.49 26.21 9.54
C LYS A 218 7.07 26.03 10.04
N ILE A 219 6.86 24.97 10.83
CA ILE A 219 5.63 24.67 11.55
C ILE A 219 6.01 24.57 13.01
N LYS A 220 5.25 25.24 13.88
CA LYS A 220 5.32 25.06 15.32
C LYS A 220 4.12 24.28 15.80
N LEU A 221 4.39 23.29 16.62
CA LEU A 221 3.43 22.42 17.26
C LEU A 221 3.62 22.49 18.76
N HIS A 222 2.53 22.38 19.50
CA HIS A 222 2.53 22.34 20.96
C HIS A 222 1.73 21.15 21.46
N THR A 223 2.13 20.52 22.55
CA THR A 223 1.33 19.46 23.20
C THR A 223 -0.03 20.03 23.64
N ILE A 224 -1.08 19.21 23.52
CA ILE A 224 -2.46 19.63 23.89
C ILE A 224 -2.62 19.72 25.41
N ARG A 225 -1.99 18.81 26.16
CA ARG A 225 -1.95 18.83 27.63
C ARG A 225 -0.52 19.07 28.08
N THR A 226 -0.30 20.22 28.71
CA THR A 226 1.01 20.67 29.18
C THR A 226 1.28 20.27 30.62
N ASP A 227 0.23 19.89 31.34
CA ASP A 227 0.25 19.39 32.72
C ASP A 227 0.77 17.95 32.83
N LEU A 228 0.88 17.24 31.71
CA LEU A 228 1.36 15.86 31.64
C LEU A 228 2.74 15.79 30.97
N LYS A 229 3.65 15.01 31.54
CA LYS A 229 5.01 14.80 31.01
C LYS A 229 4.99 13.82 29.83
N PRO A 230 5.44 14.20 28.62
CA PRO A 230 5.49 13.28 27.48
C PRO A 230 6.25 12.00 27.81
N TRP A 231 5.73 10.86 27.35
CA TRP A 231 6.25 9.54 27.76
C TRP A 231 7.68 9.24 27.27
N TYR A 232 8.14 9.97 26.26
CA TYR A 232 9.45 9.80 25.62
C TYR A 232 10.52 10.78 26.14
N TRP A 233 10.19 11.61 27.14
CA TRP A 233 11.03 12.74 27.58
C TRP A 233 11.83 12.44 28.86
N ILE A 234 13.11 12.85 28.89
CA ILE A 234 13.99 12.81 30.07
C ILE A 234 14.04 14.19 30.71
N ASP A 235 13.87 14.29 32.02
CA ASP A 235 14.23 15.51 32.75
C ASP A 235 15.66 15.32 33.27
N GLU A 236 16.64 16.03 32.70
CA GLU A 236 18.04 15.94 33.15
C GLU A 236 18.26 16.47 34.59
N GLN A 237 17.27 17.18 35.14
CA GLN A 237 17.41 17.94 36.39
C GLN A 237 16.59 17.39 37.58
N VAL A 238 15.84 16.28 37.43
CA VAL A 238 15.00 15.74 38.51
C VAL A 238 15.08 14.19 38.54
N PRO A 239 15.44 13.56 39.68
CA PRO A 239 15.34 12.11 39.84
C PRO A 239 13.90 11.63 39.59
N ASP A 240 13.80 10.46 38.98
CA ASP A 240 12.61 9.89 38.35
C ASP A 240 11.44 9.63 39.31
N ASP A 241 10.75 10.69 39.75
CA ASP A 241 9.50 10.58 40.50
C ASP A 241 8.32 10.72 39.54
N THR A 242 7.75 9.56 39.21
CA THR A 242 6.65 9.40 38.26
C THR A 242 5.35 9.96 38.83
N THR A 243 5.16 11.28 38.88
CA THR A 243 3.85 11.99 38.88
C THR A 243 3.93 13.50 39.21
N SER A 244 5.09 14.15 39.18
CA SER A 244 5.13 15.60 39.45
C SER A 244 4.36 16.39 38.39
N GLN A 245 3.15 16.83 38.75
CA GLN A 245 2.40 17.84 38.01
C GLN A 245 3.29 19.09 37.94
N VAL A 246 3.69 19.46 36.73
CA VAL A 246 4.44 20.71 36.53
C VAL A 246 3.43 21.85 36.53
N VAL A 247 3.71 22.88 37.33
CA VAL A 247 2.88 24.09 37.40
C VAL A 247 2.72 24.66 35.98
N PRO A 248 1.49 24.80 35.46
CA PRO A 248 1.27 25.38 34.14
C PRO A 248 1.73 26.84 34.13
N ILE A 249 2.55 27.23 33.15
CA ILE A 249 2.87 28.64 32.87
C ILE A 249 1.55 29.34 32.54
N THR A 250 1.21 30.43 33.23
CA THR A 250 -0.06 31.11 33.01
C THR A 250 -0.07 31.86 31.67
N LYS A 251 -1.26 32.22 31.17
CA LYS A 251 -1.40 33.02 29.93
C LYS A 251 -0.77 34.41 30.07
N GLU A 252 -0.76 34.95 31.28
CA GLU A 252 -0.17 36.26 31.59
C GLU A 252 1.36 36.21 31.55
N ASP A 253 1.96 35.14 32.10
CA ASP A 253 3.42 34.91 32.04
C ASP A 253 3.91 34.77 30.59
N ASN A 254 3.17 34.05 29.74
CA ASN A 254 3.52 33.86 28.33
C ASN A 254 3.46 35.14 27.48
N LYS A 255 2.57 36.08 27.82
CA LYS A 255 2.41 37.35 27.08
C LYS A 255 3.55 38.32 27.39
N GLN A 256 4.19 38.19 28.55
CA GLN A 256 5.26 39.07 29.02
C GLN A 256 6.66 38.65 28.51
N LEU A 257 6.81 37.43 27.99
CA LEU A 257 8.11 36.83 27.61
C LEU A 257 8.52 36.99 26.12
N CYS A 258 7.60 37.40 25.24
CA CYS A 258 7.89 37.56 23.80
C CYS A 258 7.93 39.04 23.40
N GLU A 259 9.12 39.58 23.17
CA GLU A 259 9.29 40.92 22.61
C GLU A 259 8.71 40.98 21.18
N GLU A 260 7.90 42.01 20.91
CA GLU A 260 7.32 42.31 19.59
C GLU A 260 7.83 43.67 19.12
N GLN A 261 8.16 43.81 17.83
CA GLN A 261 8.57 45.09 17.24
C GLN A 261 7.87 45.29 15.89
N GLU A 262 7.59 46.55 15.55
CA GLU A 262 7.00 46.94 14.28
C GLU A 262 8.07 47.19 13.23
N CYS A 263 7.89 46.61 12.04
CA CYS A 263 8.80 46.86 10.93
C CYS A 263 8.58 48.26 10.35
N SER A 264 9.63 49.08 10.34
CA SER A 264 9.60 50.43 9.74
C SER A 264 9.28 50.45 8.24
N VAL A 265 9.47 49.33 7.52
CA VAL A 265 9.25 49.26 6.07
C VAL A 265 7.84 48.79 5.71
N CYS A 266 7.33 47.75 6.37
CA CYS A 266 5.99 47.21 6.05
C CYS A 266 4.90 47.57 7.05
N GLY A 267 5.22 48.25 8.16
CA GLY A 267 4.28 48.67 9.21
C GLY A 267 3.61 47.51 9.95
N LYS A 268 4.18 46.30 9.88
CA LYS A 268 3.63 45.10 10.51
C LYS A 268 4.52 44.63 11.65
N THR A 269 3.89 44.20 12.72
CA THR A 269 4.54 43.64 13.90
C THR A 269 5.07 42.23 13.65
N SER A 270 6.29 41.94 14.11
CA SER A 270 6.87 40.58 14.17
C SER A 270 7.45 40.30 15.55
N LEU A 271 7.50 39.03 15.94
CA LEU A 271 8.11 38.57 17.19
C LEU A 271 9.64 38.58 17.11
N LYS A 272 10.31 38.83 18.23
CA LYS A 272 11.72 38.52 18.41
C LYS A 272 11.88 37.02 18.67
N VAL A 273 12.14 36.30 17.59
CA VAL A 273 12.12 34.82 17.59
C VAL A 273 13.43 34.23 18.10
N PHE A 274 14.56 34.91 17.94
CA PHE A 274 15.88 34.40 18.33
C PHE A 274 16.45 35.13 19.56
N ALA A 275 17.05 34.38 20.46
CA ALA A 275 17.62 34.88 21.71
C ALA A 275 18.98 35.55 21.52
N ASN A 276 19.79 35.01 20.61
CA ASN A 276 21.16 35.44 20.36
C ASN A 276 21.29 36.26 19.07
N SER A 277 20.23 36.97 18.63
CA SER A 277 20.33 37.85 17.47
C SER A 277 19.49 39.13 17.61
N PRO A 278 19.75 40.15 16.77
CA PRO A 278 18.83 41.26 16.58
C PRO A 278 17.44 40.78 16.13
N TRP A 279 16.44 41.62 16.35
CA TRP A 279 15.10 41.42 15.81
C TRP A 279 15.12 41.55 14.28
N VAL A 280 14.35 40.72 13.59
CA VAL A 280 14.18 40.78 12.12
C VAL A 280 12.71 40.71 11.74
N CYS A 281 12.35 41.31 10.60
CA CYS A 281 10.98 41.23 10.08
C CYS A 281 10.65 39.81 9.60
N LEU A 282 9.52 39.24 10.03
CA LEU A 282 9.06 37.90 9.64
C LEU A 282 7.97 37.91 8.57
N GLN A 283 7.68 39.08 8.01
CA GLN A 283 6.66 39.24 6.98
C GLN A 283 7.21 38.84 5.62
N GLU A 284 6.77 37.69 5.10
CA GLU A 284 7.29 37.07 3.87
C GLU A 284 7.29 37.96 2.61
N LYS A 285 6.41 38.99 2.58
CA LYS A 285 6.27 39.93 1.46
C LYS A 285 7.05 41.24 1.67
N CYS A 286 7.70 41.40 2.82
CA CYS A 286 8.50 42.59 3.13
C CYS A 286 9.89 42.47 2.48
N SER A 287 10.42 43.59 1.97
CA SER A 287 11.80 43.64 1.42
C SER A 287 12.88 43.42 2.49
N GLU A 288 12.56 43.71 3.75
CA GLU A 288 13.40 43.49 4.94
C GLU A 288 13.11 42.14 5.64
N PHE A 289 12.43 41.23 4.95
CA PHE A 289 12.18 39.88 5.48
C PHE A 289 13.49 39.17 5.83
N PHE A 290 13.65 38.80 7.10
CA PHE A 290 14.79 38.07 7.64
C PHE A 290 16.15 38.76 7.41
N LYS A 291 16.15 40.09 7.33
CA LYS A 291 17.37 40.90 7.15
C LYS A 291 17.74 41.68 8.41
N ASP A 292 19.04 41.81 8.62
CA ASP A 292 19.67 42.74 9.56
C ASP A 292 20.62 43.64 8.78
N ASN A 293 20.49 44.96 8.92
CA ASN A 293 21.24 45.96 8.15
C ASN A 293 21.27 45.68 6.63
N SER A 294 20.11 45.33 6.05
CA SER A 294 19.90 44.99 4.63
C SER A 294 20.59 43.73 4.10
N ASN A 295 21.29 42.97 4.95
CA ASN A 295 21.82 41.64 4.64
C ASN A 295 20.97 40.56 5.31
N TYR A 296 20.93 39.34 4.76
CA TYR A 296 20.25 38.24 5.46
C TYR A 296 20.89 37.99 6.82
N LEU A 297 20.05 37.71 7.82
CA LEU A 297 20.50 37.39 9.16
C LEU A 297 21.48 36.21 9.13
N ASP A 298 22.63 36.38 9.79
CA ASP A 298 23.64 35.32 9.93
C ASP A 298 23.01 34.10 10.62
N GLN A 299 23.45 32.90 10.24
CA GLN A 299 22.99 31.67 10.89
C GLN A 299 23.60 31.46 12.28
N ASN A 300 24.64 32.22 12.61
CA ASN A 300 25.21 32.33 13.94
C ASN A 300 24.74 33.64 14.60
N GLY A 301 24.44 33.55 15.89
CA GLY A 301 24.11 34.70 16.71
C GLY A 301 25.33 35.53 17.11
N SER A 302 25.07 36.57 17.90
CA SER A 302 26.09 37.47 18.47
C SER A 302 27.09 36.76 19.38
N ASP A 303 26.75 35.56 19.87
CA ASP A 303 27.61 34.69 20.68
C ASP A 303 28.51 33.77 19.84
N GLY A 304 28.47 33.87 18.50
CA GLY A 304 29.26 33.04 17.58
C GLY A 304 28.71 31.62 17.39
N GLU A 305 27.59 31.31 18.04
CA GLU A 305 26.94 30.01 18.01
C GLU A 305 25.68 30.04 17.13
N GLY A 306 25.17 28.89 16.70
CA GLY A 306 23.97 28.84 15.86
C GLY A 306 22.76 29.55 16.49
N LEU A 307 21.92 30.20 15.66
CA LEU A 307 20.70 30.87 16.10
C LEU A 307 19.79 29.95 16.93
N ARG A 308 19.31 30.45 18.08
CA ARG A 308 18.45 29.73 19.03
C ARG A 308 17.16 30.49 19.30
N TYR A 309 16.04 29.77 19.36
CA TYR A 309 14.74 30.38 19.69
C TYR A 309 14.71 30.92 21.13
N THR A 310 13.99 32.01 21.37
CA THR A 310 13.74 32.51 22.73
C THR A 310 12.83 31.55 23.51
N GLU A 311 13.01 31.47 24.84
CA GLU A 311 12.11 30.66 25.68
C GLU A 311 10.66 31.16 25.60
N GLY A 312 10.47 32.48 25.56
CA GLY A 312 9.16 33.09 25.34
C GLY A 312 8.52 32.59 24.05
N PHE A 313 9.28 32.57 22.94
CA PHE A 313 8.78 32.06 21.68
C PHE A 313 8.44 30.59 21.78
N LEU A 314 9.29 29.76 22.39
CA LEU A 314 9.03 28.32 22.53
C LEU A 314 7.77 28.02 23.37
N ASN A 315 7.58 28.73 24.48
CA ASN A 315 6.47 28.52 25.44
C ASN A 315 5.13 29.11 24.99
N LYS A 316 5.13 30.04 24.02
CA LYS A 316 3.89 30.64 23.48
C LYS A 316 3.02 29.59 22.78
N ALA A 317 1.95 29.13 23.44
CA ALA A 317 0.99 28.16 22.90
C ALA A 317 -0.12 28.80 22.02
N GLU A 318 0.05 30.07 21.65
CA GLU A 318 -0.89 30.88 20.88
C GLU A 318 -0.27 31.24 19.52
N ARG A 319 -1.13 31.42 18.52
CA ARG A 319 -0.73 31.83 17.18
C ARG A 319 -0.14 33.24 17.18
N TYR A 320 0.84 33.49 16.30
CA TYR A 320 1.50 34.78 16.18
C TYR A 320 0.63 35.80 15.44
N GLN A 321 -0.04 35.35 14.36
CA GLN A 321 -0.93 36.19 13.58
C GLN A 321 -2.23 35.47 13.20
N GLY A 322 -3.37 36.05 13.55
CA GLY A 322 -4.69 35.53 13.24
C GLY A 322 -5.24 34.57 14.29
N ILE A 323 -6.36 33.91 13.97
CA ILE A 323 -7.11 33.07 14.92
C ILE A 323 -6.78 31.60 14.68
N MET A 324 -6.69 30.82 15.76
CA MET A 324 -6.60 29.36 15.72
C MET A 324 -8.00 28.75 15.67
N LYS A 325 -8.16 27.64 14.96
CA LYS A 325 -9.38 26.84 15.08
C LYS A 325 -9.51 26.29 16.50
N GLY A 326 -10.75 26.17 16.98
CA GLY A 326 -11.05 25.45 18.21
C GLY A 326 -10.63 23.99 18.11
N LEU A 327 -10.27 23.39 19.24
CA LEU A 327 -10.13 21.94 19.28
C LEU A 327 -11.53 21.31 19.08
N PRO A 328 -11.63 20.20 18.34
CA PRO A 328 -12.90 19.47 18.26
C PRO A 328 -13.30 18.97 19.66
N GLU A 329 -14.61 18.87 19.92
CA GLU A 329 -15.16 18.39 21.20
C GLU A 329 -14.65 16.97 21.54
N GLU A 330 -14.56 16.12 20.52
CA GLU A 330 -13.89 14.84 20.58
C GLU A 330 -12.53 14.94 19.91
N LEU A 331 -11.46 14.82 20.69
CA LEU A 331 -10.15 14.52 20.15
C LEU A 331 -10.17 13.06 19.70
N PRO A 332 -10.01 12.76 18.40
CA PRO A 332 -10.00 11.37 17.93
C PRO A 332 -8.98 10.58 18.73
N GLN A 333 -9.37 9.44 19.30
CA GLN A 333 -8.39 8.53 19.90
C GLN A 333 -7.49 8.04 18.76
N MET A 334 -6.30 8.60 18.64
CA MET A 334 -5.40 8.28 17.51
C MET A 334 -4.85 6.86 17.65
N PHE A 335 -4.86 6.31 18.86
CA PHE A 335 -4.77 4.89 19.17
C PHE A 335 -6.16 4.26 19.14
N GLN A 336 -6.62 3.82 17.99
CA GLN A 336 -7.61 2.75 17.97
C GLN A 336 -6.86 1.46 17.69
N PRO A 337 -6.70 0.54 18.67
CA PRO A 337 -6.49 -0.85 18.32
C PRO A 337 -7.57 -1.18 17.31
N LEU A 338 -7.21 -1.76 16.17
CA LEU A 338 -8.17 -2.13 15.15
C LEU A 338 -9.25 -2.96 15.86
N SER A 339 -10.41 -2.35 16.11
CA SER A 339 -11.53 -3.03 16.74
C SER A 339 -12.11 -3.92 15.66
N ILE A 340 -11.46 -5.07 15.45
CA ILE A 340 -12.04 -6.22 14.77
C ILE A 340 -13.40 -6.56 15.45
N SER A 341 -13.61 -6.12 16.70
CA SER A 341 -14.83 -6.32 17.47
C SER A 341 -16.03 -5.41 17.14
N ILE A 342 -15.91 -4.30 16.40
CA ILE A 342 -17.09 -3.43 16.11
C ILE A 342 -17.65 -3.67 14.70
N ALA A 343 -16.85 -4.19 13.77
CA ALA A 343 -17.28 -4.41 12.37
C ALA A 343 -18.04 -5.74 12.17
N LEU A 344 -18.01 -6.64 13.16
CA LEU A 344 -18.70 -7.93 13.14
C LEU A 344 -20.18 -7.84 13.56
N GLY A 345 -20.83 -6.70 13.31
CA GLY A 345 -22.29 -6.60 13.27
C GLY A 345 -22.84 -7.37 12.08
N GLY A 346 -22.77 -8.71 12.13
CA GLY A 346 -23.46 -9.70 11.29
C GLY A 346 -23.34 -9.65 9.76
N THR A 347 -22.85 -8.56 9.16
CA THR A 347 -23.11 -8.21 7.75
C THR A 347 -21.86 -8.27 6.85
N GLN A 348 -20.66 -8.26 7.43
CA GLN A 348 -19.38 -8.30 6.72
C GLN A 348 -18.80 -9.73 6.60
N TYR A 349 -18.00 -9.96 5.56
CA TYR A 349 -17.41 -11.24 5.19
C TYR A 349 -15.88 -11.29 5.29
N GLY A 350 -15.22 -10.19 5.65
CA GLY A 350 -13.77 -10.16 5.88
C GLY A 350 -12.94 -9.70 4.68
N THR A 351 -13.58 -9.23 3.61
CA THR A 351 -12.91 -8.74 2.39
C THR A 351 -13.33 -7.33 2.00
N GLU A 352 -14.21 -6.71 2.77
CA GLU A 352 -14.66 -5.34 2.60
C GLU A 352 -13.51 -4.33 2.74
N LYS A 353 -13.65 -3.17 2.08
CA LYS A 353 -12.64 -2.11 2.03
C LYS A 353 -12.21 -1.64 3.42
N GLU A 354 -13.13 -1.60 4.38
CA GLU A 354 -12.90 -1.15 5.75
C GLU A 354 -11.97 -2.12 6.51
N LEU A 355 -11.96 -3.39 6.12
CA LEU A 355 -11.17 -4.47 6.75
C LEU A 355 -9.82 -4.71 6.06
N ARG A 356 -9.42 -3.83 5.13
CA ARG A 356 -8.13 -3.89 4.42
C ARG A 356 -6.95 -3.41 5.26
N GLY A 357 -7.22 -2.72 6.37
CA GLY A 357 -6.20 -2.10 7.21
C GLY A 357 -5.15 -3.06 7.74
N GLY A 358 -4.02 -2.51 8.14
CA GLY A 358 -3.08 -3.21 9.00
C GLY A 358 -3.61 -3.27 10.43
N PHE A 359 -2.80 -3.77 11.36
CA PHE A 359 -3.18 -3.83 12.76
C PHE A 359 -2.03 -3.37 13.67
N THR A 360 -2.41 -2.85 14.83
CA THR A 360 -1.48 -2.57 15.92
C THR A 360 -1.47 -3.78 16.85
N CYS A 361 -0.30 -4.36 17.07
CA CYS A 361 -0.15 -5.51 17.94
C CYS A 361 -0.57 -5.14 19.38
N PRO A 362 -1.56 -5.81 19.98
CA PRO A 362 -2.01 -5.49 21.34
C PRO A 362 -0.92 -5.78 22.39
N SER A 363 -0.08 -6.78 22.15
CA SER A 363 0.97 -7.17 23.10
C SER A 363 2.18 -6.22 23.12
N CYS A 364 2.60 -5.65 21.98
CA CYS A 364 3.85 -4.88 21.88
C CYS A 364 3.75 -3.50 21.21
N GLY A 365 2.59 -3.09 20.71
CA GLY A 365 2.40 -1.77 20.06
C GLY A 365 2.94 -1.65 18.63
N CYS A 366 3.49 -2.74 18.07
CA CYS A 366 4.02 -2.74 16.69
C CYS A 366 2.88 -2.62 15.66
N CYS A 367 2.99 -1.67 14.75
CA CYS A 367 2.16 -1.57 13.56
C CYS A 367 2.60 -2.58 12.49
N ASN A 368 1.65 -3.36 12.01
CA ASN A 368 1.87 -4.41 11.04
C ASN A 368 0.90 -4.24 9.87
N SER A 369 1.40 -4.47 8.66
CA SER A 369 0.52 -4.72 7.52
C SER A 369 -0.14 -6.09 7.70
N GLN A 370 -1.37 -6.24 7.22
CA GLN A 370 -1.93 -7.58 7.06
C GLN A 370 -1.22 -8.27 5.90
N VAL A 371 -0.44 -9.32 6.19
CA VAL A 371 0.35 -10.06 5.19
C VAL A 371 -0.36 -11.32 4.74
N TYR A 372 -0.99 -12.05 5.67
CA TYR A 372 -1.65 -13.32 5.42
C TYR A 372 -3.16 -13.12 5.25
N TRP A 373 -3.76 -13.96 4.43
CA TRP A 373 -5.17 -13.84 4.06
C TRP A 373 -6.11 -14.12 5.23
N ASP A 374 -5.75 -15.11 6.02
CA ASP A 374 -6.54 -15.81 7.03
C ASP A 374 -6.10 -15.51 8.47
N TYR A 375 -4.99 -14.81 8.67
CA TYR A 375 -4.56 -14.38 10.00
C TYR A 375 -3.68 -13.13 9.95
N ASN A 376 -3.57 -12.49 11.11
CA ASN A 376 -2.58 -11.47 11.39
C ASN A 376 -1.41 -12.09 12.15
N GLU A 377 -0.19 -11.67 11.83
CA GLU A 377 1.02 -12.03 12.59
C GLU A 377 1.84 -10.78 12.87
N CYS A 378 2.19 -10.55 14.13
CA CYS A 378 3.05 -9.45 14.50
C CYS A 378 4.50 -9.75 14.09
N GLY A 379 5.09 -8.90 13.25
CA GLY A 379 6.47 -9.06 12.81
C GLY A 379 7.52 -8.92 13.93
N ASN A 380 7.12 -8.45 15.12
CA ASN A 380 8.00 -8.30 16.28
C ASN A 380 7.88 -9.50 17.26
N CYS A 381 6.74 -9.63 17.93
CA CYS A 381 6.55 -10.65 18.97
C CYS A 381 5.89 -11.94 18.49
N ARG A 382 5.59 -12.06 17.18
CA ARG A 382 4.98 -13.24 16.54
C ARG A 382 3.61 -13.66 17.07
N CYS A 383 2.93 -12.80 17.83
CA CYS A 383 1.54 -13.09 18.20
C CYS A 383 0.68 -13.15 16.94
N THR A 384 -0.22 -14.12 16.90
CA THR A 384 -1.16 -14.32 15.80
C THR A 384 -2.59 -14.04 16.23
N GLN A 385 -3.42 -13.64 15.27
CA GLN A 385 -4.85 -13.50 15.44
C GLN A 385 -5.54 -14.04 14.19
N GLU A 386 -6.44 -15.01 14.36
CA GLU A 386 -7.21 -15.57 13.25
C GLU A 386 -8.16 -14.52 12.66
N LEU A 387 -8.21 -14.45 11.33
CA LEU A 387 -8.99 -13.51 10.53
C LEU A 387 -9.50 -14.16 9.23
N THR A 388 -9.79 -15.45 9.27
CA THR A 388 -10.30 -16.20 8.11
C THR A 388 -11.56 -15.53 7.55
N PRO A 389 -11.55 -15.04 6.29
CA PRO A 389 -12.73 -14.42 5.72
C PRO A 389 -13.87 -15.44 5.58
N ARG A 390 -15.07 -15.07 6.05
CA ARG A 390 -16.27 -15.92 5.95
C ARG A 390 -16.63 -16.17 4.49
N PRO A 391 -17.08 -17.36 4.07
CA PRO A 391 -17.49 -17.61 2.68
C PRO A 391 -18.46 -16.54 2.14
N TYR A 392 -18.18 -16.01 0.95
CA TYR A 392 -19.01 -15.00 0.30
C TYR A 392 -20.10 -15.71 -0.51
N PRO A 393 -21.39 -15.47 -0.22
CA PRO A 393 -22.48 -16.25 -0.83
C PRO A 393 -22.61 -16.05 -2.34
N MET A 394 -22.90 -17.14 -3.07
CA MET A 394 -23.10 -17.10 -4.52
C MET A 394 -24.18 -16.10 -4.96
N HIS A 395 -25.31 -16.04 -4.25
CA HIS A 395 -26.38 -15.09 -4.59
C HIS A 395 -25.93 -13.62 -4.53
N LYS A 396 -24.95 -13.27 -3.68
CA LYS A 396 -24.37 -11.92 -3.65
C LYS A 396 -23.49 -11.66 -4.87
N ILE A 397 -22.67 -12.63 -5.26
CA ILE A 397 -21.86 -12.58 -6.49
C ILE A 397 -22.74 -12.42 -7.73
N GLU A 398 -23.86 -13.16 -7.79
CA GLU A 398 -24.85 -13.05 -8.87
C GLU A 398 -25.51 -11.68 -8.90
N ASN A 399 -25.89 -11.13 -7.73
CA ASN A 399 -26.47 -9.79 -7.62
C ASN A 399 -25.49 -8.70 -8.07
N GLU A 400 -24.23 -8.75 -7.64
CA GLU A 400 -23.16 -7.85 -8.09
C GLU A 400 -22.99 -7.93 -9.61
N THR A 401 -22.91 -9.15 -10.15
CA THR A 401 -22.78 -9.41 -11.58
C THR A 401 -23.96 -8.83 -12.37
N ASN A 402 -25.19 -9.02 -11.88
CA ASN A 402 -26.39 -8.49 -12.51
C ASN A 402 -26.44 -6.95 -12.48
N ALA A 403 -26.04 -6.35 -11.36
CA ALA A 403 -25.94 -4.90 -11.24
C ALA A 403 -24.91 -4.33 -12.25
N ASP A 404 -23.75 -4.95 -12.37
CA ASP A 404 -22.72 -4.56 -13.34
C ASP A 404 -23.16 -4.72 -14.79
N ILE A 405 -23.85 -5.83 -15.12
CA ILE A 405 -24.45 -6.01 -16.44
C ILE A 405 -25.45 -4.91 -16.75
N LYS A 406 -26.30 -4.53 -15.79
CA LYS A 406 -27.29 -3.46 -15.97
C LYS A 406 -26.59 -2.12 -16.23
N LYS A 407 -25.55 -1.78 -15.47
CA LYS A 407 -24.72 -0.58 -15.69
C LYS A 407 -24.07 -0.60 -17.08
N LEU A 408 -23.48 -1.72 -17.49
CA LEU A 408 -22.83 -1.87 -18.80
C LEU A 408 -23.82 -1.78 -19.96
N ARG A 409 -24.99 -2.41 -19.87
CA ARG A 409 -26.06 -2.29 -20.87
C ARG A 409 -26.58 -0.87 -21.00
N LYS A 410 -26.75 -0.16 -19.88
CA LYS A 410 -27.14 1.26 -19.90
C LYS A 410 -26.09 2.13 -20.61
N ARG A 411 -24.79 1.87 -20.38
CA ARG A 411 -23.69 2.64 -20.95
C ARG A 411 -23.38 2.31 -22.42
N LEU A 412 -23.42 1.04 -22.79
CA LEU A 412 -22.94 0.53 -24.08
C LEU A 412 -24.08 0.18 -25.06
N GLY A 413 -25.32 0.08 -24.56
CA GLY A 413 -26.50 -0.27 -25.37
C GLY A 413 -26.37 -1.63 -26.05
N SER A 414 -26.82 -1.70 -27.31
CA SER A 414 -26.80 -2.91 -28.14
C SER A 414 -25.39 -3.41 -28.50
N LYS A 415 -24.34 -2.60 -28.29
CA LYS A 415 -22.95 -2.99 -28.59
C LYS A 415 -22.40 -4.00 -27.58
N TYR A 416 -23.00 -4.11 -26.39
CA TYR A 416 -22.53 -5.02 -25.36
C TYR A 416 -23.10 -6.42 -25.55
N ASP A 417 -22.23 -7.34 -25.96
CA ASP A 417 -22.54 -8.75 -26.24
C ASP A 417 -22.49 -9.66 -24.99
N GLY A 418 -22.31 -9.06 -23.82
CA GLY A 418 -22.15 -9.75 -22.55
C GLY A 418 -20.68 -9.97 -22.14
N ALA A 419 -19.69 -9.67 -22.97
CA ALA A 419 -18.27 -9.85 -22.64
C ALA A 419 -17.42 -8.65 -23.06
N THR A 420 -17.53 -8.17 -24.30
CA THR A 420 -16.72 -7.08 -24.82
C THR A 420 -17.26 -5.73 -24.35
N MET A 421 -16.47 -4.98 -23.58
CA MET A 421 -16.81 -3.61 -23.17
C MET A 421 -16.36 -2.58 -24.22
N SER A 422 -15.15 -2.76 -24.76
CA SER A 422 -14.63 -1.95 -25.87
C SER A 422 -13.51 -2.70 -26.57
N MET A 423 -13.33 -2.45 -27.87
CA MET A 423 -12.19 -2.96 -28.64
C MET A 423 -11.80 -1.95 -29.72
N VAL A 424 -10.51 -1.86 -30.03
CA VAL A 424 -9.97 -1.03 -31.11
C VAL A 424 -9.83 -1.89 -32.35
N LYS A 425 -10.70 -1.67 -33.35
CA LYS A 425 -10.81 -2.52 -34.55
C LYS A 425 -9.52 -2.63 -35.38
N SER A 426 -8.64 -1.63 -35.33
CA SER A 426 -7.34 -1.68 -36.01
C SER A 426 -6.36 -2.66 -35.36
N HIS A 427 -6.62 -3.09 -34.12
CA HIS A 427 -5.79 -4.03 -33.37
C HIS A 427 -6.50 -5.35 -33.07
N VAL A 428 -7.83 -5.37 -33.11
CA VAL A 428 -8.61 -6.49 -32.59
C VAL A 428 -9.72 -6.86 -33.55
N THR A 429 -9.69 -8.12 -34.01
CA THR A 429 -10.82 -8.75 -34.71
C THR A 429 -11.47 -9.78 -33.79
N LYS A 430 -12.80 -9.77 -33.67
CA LYS A 430 -13.54 -10.64 -32.75
C LYS A 430 -14.36 -11.69 -33.49
N PHE A 431 -14.29 -12.93 -33.01
CA PHE A 431 -15.17 -14.04 -33.39
C PHE A 431 -15.95 -14.53 -32.18
N THR A 432 -17.12 -15.13 -32.43
CA THR A 432 -17.92 -15.78 -31.39
C THR A 432 -18.29 -17.18 -31.85
N LYS A 433 -18.05 -18.17 -31.01
CA LYS A 433 -18.32 -19.58 -31.27
C LYS A 433 -19.02 -20.22 -30.08
N THR A 434 -19.71 -21.32 -30.33
CA THR A 434 -20.20 -22.22 -29.29
C THR A 434 -19.36 -23.48 -29.40
N ALA A 435 -18.72 -23.88 -28.30
CA ALA A 435 -17.94 -25.10 -28.23
C ALA A 435 -18.84 -26.34 -28.07
N ASP A 436 -18.27 -27.52 -28.29
CA ASP A 436 -18.99 -28.79 -28.23
C ASP A 436 -19.56 -29.09 -26.83
N ASN A 437 -18.92 -28.57 -25.78
CA ASN A 437 -19.40 -28.64 -24.40
C ASN A 437 -20.52 -27.61 -24.09
N GLY A 438 -20.94 -26.82 -25.08
CA GLY A 438 -21.94 -25.76 -24.97
C GLY A 438 -21.42 -24.42 -24.46
N SER A 439 -20.14 -24.30 -24.09
CA SER A 439 -19.54 -23.03 -23.68
C SER A 439 -19.56 -22.01 -24.82
N LYS A 440 -19.73 -20.73 -24.48
CA LYS A 440 -19.62 -19.63 -25.43
C LYS A 440 -18.20 -19.08 -25.43
N LEU A 441 -17.56 -19.08 -26.60
CA LEU A 441 -16.21 -18.56 -26.81
C LEU A 441 -16.26 -17.19 -27.48
N PHE A 442 -15.59 -16.20 -26.88
CA PHE A 442 -15.31 -14.89 -27.48
C PHE A 442 -13.82 -14.83 -27.80
N ILE A 443 -13.48 -14.92 -29.09
CA ILE A 443 -12.10 -15.07 -29.56
C ILE A 443 -11.65 -13.76 -30.16
N TYR A 444 -10.59 -13.17 -29.61
CA TYR A 444 -10.04 -11.88 -30.01
C TYR A 444 -8.67 -12.10 -30.67
N MET A 445 -8.61 -11.90 -31.99
CA MET A 445 -7.38 -11.95 -32.77
C MET A 445 -6.65 -10.61 -32.59
N ILE A 446 -5.50 -10.63 -31.90
CA ILE A 446 -4.75 -9.41 -31.54
C ILE A 446 -3.63 -9.16 -32.54
N GLN A 447 -3.66 -8.00 -33.18
CA GLN A 447 -2.79 -7.65 -34.30
C GLN A 447 -1.88 -6.47 -33.99
N GLY A 448 -0.66 -6.51 -34.52
CA GLY A 448 0.34 -5.47 -34.45
C GLY A 448 1.14 -5.42 -35.74
N GLN A 449 1.22 -4.23 -36.36
CA GLN A 449 1.90 -4.05 -37.66
C GLN A 449 1.41 -5.05 -38.72
N GLU A 450 0.08 -5.21 -38.83
CA GLU A 450 -0.58 -6.11 -39.80
C GLU A 450 -0.28 -7.61 -39.65
N LYS A 451 0.44 -8.02 -38.60
CA LYS A 451 0.65 -9.42 -38.22
C LYS A 451 -0.16 -9.79 -36.98
N LEU A 452 -0.58 -11.05 -36.90
CA LEU A 452 -1.20 -11.64 -35.73
C LEU A 452 -0.14 -11.88 -34.65
N VAL A 453 -0.30 -11.21 -33.52
CA VAL A 453 0.58 -11.35 -32.35
C VAL A 453 0.18 -12.56 -31.51
N GLY A 454 -1.11 -12.89 -31.51
CA GLY A 454 -1.69 -14.05 -30.86
C GLY A 454 -3.19 -13.86 -30.63
N THR A 455 -3.80 -14.72 -29.83
CA THR A 455 -5.23 -14.65 -29.53
C THR A 455 -5.49 -14.57 -28.04
N LEU A 456 -6.53 -13.82 -27.68
CA LEU A 456 -7.11 -13.84 -26.35
C LEU A 456 -8.52 -14.43 -26.47
N VAL A 457 -8.83 -15.46 -25.70
CA VAL A 457 -10.13 -16.13 -25.71
C VAL A 457 -10.78 -15.96 -24.35
N LEU A 458 -12.02 -15.47 -24.31
CA LEU A 458 -12.87 -15.55 -23.13
C LEU A 458 -13.88 -16.68 -23.34
N GLU A 459 -13.76 -17.75 -22.56
CA GLU A 459 -14.73 -18.82 -22.47
C GLU A 459 -15.72 -18.54 -21.35
N ARG A 460 -17.02 -18.63 -21.66
CA ARG A 460 -18.10 -18.58 -20.68
C ARG A 460 -18.82 -19.94 -20.65
N PRO A 461 -18.67 -20.71 -19.56
CA PRO A 461 -19.31 -22.01 -19.44
C PRO A 461 -20.82 -21.92 -19.25
N THR A 462 -21.50 -23.02 -19.54
CA THR A 462 -22.93 -23.20 -19.22
C THR A 462 -23.14 -23.28 -17.70
N ASN A 463 -24.37 -23.06 -17.23
CA ASN A 463 -24.67 -23.23 -15.80
C ASN A 463 -24.43 -24.67 -15.31
N SER A 464 -24.61 -25.68 -16.16
CA SER A 464 -24.33 -27.07 -15.80
C SER A 464 -22.83 -27.31 -15.60
N LEU A 465 -21.99 -26.74 -16.47
CA LEU A 465 -20.53 -26.86 -16.36
C LEU A 465 -19.96 -26.06 -15.18
N LYS A 466 -20.55 -24.91 -14.85
CA LYS A 466 -20.15 -24.18 -13.63
C LYS A 466 -20.37 -25.01 -12.36
N LYS A 467 -21.46 -25.76 -12.31
CA LYS A 467 -21.89 -26.59 -11.17
C LYS A 467 -21.31 -28.00 -11.16
N SER A 468 -20.62 -28.42 -12.22
CA SER A 468 -20.05 -29.75 -12.29
C SER A 468 -18.90 -29.91 -11.29
N HIS A 469 -18.49 -31.14 -11.05
CA HIS A 469 -17.22 -31.39 -10.36
C HIS A 469 -16.07 -30.68 -11.10
N CYS A 470 -15.12 -30.11 -10.35
CA CYS A 470 -14.07 -29.21 -10.88
C CYS A 470 -14.59 -27.96 -11.62
N GLY A 471 -15.91 -27.70 -11.58
CA GLY A 471 -16.54 -26.50 -12.11
C GLY A 471 -16.30 -25.29 -11.22
N ALA A 472 -16.59 -24.10 -11.75
CA ALA A 472 -16.30 -22.84 -11.07
C ALA A 472 -16.95 -22.73 -9.67
N ASP A 473 -18.17 -23.26 -9.49
CA ASP A 473 -18.89 -23.23 -8.21
C ASP A 473 -18.15 -24.12 -7.18
N ASP A 474 -17.75 -25.34 -7.55
CA ASP A 474 -16.94 -26.26 -6.71
C ASP A 474 -15.57 -25.65 -6.34
N LEU A 475 -14.91 -25.00 -7.31
CA LEU A 475 -13.63 -24.33 -7.07
C LEU A 475 -13.77 -23.16 -6.10
N LEU A 476 -14.79 -22.31 -6.27
CA LEU A 476 -15.04 -21.19 -5.37
C LEU A 476 -15.36 -21.69 -3.96
N ASP A 477 -16.29 -22.64 -3.83
CA ASP A 477 -16.67 -23.19 -2.54
C ASP A 477 -15.47 -23.82 -1.83
N THR A 478 -14.64 -24.59 -2.54
CA THR A 478 -13.43 -25.19 -1.95
C THR A 478 -12.42 -24.13 -1.54
N ILE A 479 -12.14 -23.11 -2.37
CA ILE A 479 -11.22 -22.01 -2.00
C ILE A 479 -11.72 -21.25 -0.78
N GLN A 480 -13.03 -21.02 -0.66
CA GLN A 480 -13.58 -20.26 0.47
C GLN A 480 -13.58 -21.06 1.77
N ASN A 481 -13.91 -22.35 1.71
CA ASN A 481 -13.98 -23.21 2.89
C ASN A 481 -12.59 -23.72 3.33
N GLU A 482 -11.66 -23.90 2.40
CA GLU A 482 -10.31 -24.39 2.66
C GLU A 482 -9.24 -23.32 2.43
N GLY A 483 -9.60 -22.05 2.49
CA GLY A 483 -8.73 -20.92 2.12
C GLY A 483 -7.40 -20.86 2.86
N ALA A 484 -7.33 -21.37 4.09
CA ALA A 484 -6.07 -21.50 4.84
C ALA A 484 -5.05 -22.42 4.12
N LYS A 485 -5.52 -23.50 3.47
CA LYS A 485 -4.66 -24.42 2.70
C LYS A 485 -4.12 -23.77 1.42
N MET A 486 -4.76 -22.69 0.94
CA MET A 486 -4.28 -21.96 -0.23
C MET A 486 -3.05 -21.11 0.09
N MET A 487 -2.72 -20.85 1.36
CA MET A 487 -1.50 -20.13 1.78
C MET A 487 -1.37 -18.72 1.15
N PHE A 488 -2.50 -18.04 0.93
CA PHE A 488 -2.52 -16.73 0.32
C PHE A 488 -1.80 -15.68 1.17
N ARG A 489 -0.81 -15.00 0.57
CA ARG A 489 -0.05 -13.92 1.22
C ARG A 489 0.28 -12.77 0.29
N ARG A 490 0.47 -11.57 0.84
CA ARG A 490 1.01 -10.44 0.11
C ARG A 490 2.53 -10.55 0.00
N ASN A 491 3.06 -10.33 -1.19
CA ASN A 491 4.50 -10.34 -1.44
C ASN A 491 5.08 -8.92 -1.61
N PRO A 492 6.34 -8.69 -1.25
CA PRO A 492 7.03 -7.42 -1.51
C PRO A 492 7.05 -7.05 -3.00
N SER A 493 6.51 -5.88 -3.32
CA SER A 493 6.47 -5.27 -4.65
C SER A 493 7.56 -4.23 -4.88
N ARG A 494 8.08 -3.58 -3.82
CA ARG A 494 9.18 -2.59 -3.88
C ARG A 494 10.03 -2.64 -2.62
N CYS A 495 11.31 -2.31 -2.77
CA CYS A 495 12.31 -2.15 -1.70
C CYS A 495 12.28 -3.28 -0.65
N PRO A 496 12.34 -4.56 -1.08
CA PRO A 496 11.98 -5.67 -0.23
C PRO A 496 13.04 -5.87 0.87
N GLY A 497 12.60 -6.08 2.11
CA GLY A 497 13.44 -6.18 3.31
C GLY A 497 13.85 -4.84 3.94
N SER A 498 13.56 -3.70 3.31
CA SER A 498 13.87 -2.38 3.86
C SER A 498 12.74 -1.82 4.73
N SER A 499 13.01 -0.74 5.47
CA SER A 499 11.98 0.03 6.18
C SER A 499 10.96 0.69 5.26
N SER A 500 11.27 0.79 3.96
CA SER A 500 10.39 1.32 2.90
C SER A 500 9.78 0.23 2.02
N GLU A 501 9.77 -1.03 2.49
CA GLU A 501 9.13 -2.13 1.78
C GLU A 501 7.65 -1.81 1.52
N LEU A 502 7.23 -2.05 0.27
CA LEU A 502 5.84 -1.98 -0.14
C LEU A 502 5.40 -3.33 -0.65
N LEU A 503 4.38 -3.90 -0.03
CA LEU A 503 3.68 -5.12 -0.38
C LEU A 503 2.68 -4.87 -1.50
N THR A 504 2.48 -5.90 -2.32
CA THR A 504 1.38 -6.02 -3.30
C THR A 504 0.02 -5.75 -2.67
N ARG A 505 -0.99 -5.39 -3.47
CA ARG A 505 -2.37 -5.22 -2.97
C ARG A 505 -3.10 -6.55 -2.83
N HIS A 506 -3.03 -7.37 -3.89
CA HIS A 506 -3.57 -8.73 -3.91
C HIS A 506 -2.75 -9.67 -3.01
N TYR A 507 -3.37 -10.79 -2.67
CA TYR A 507 -2.71 -11.93 -2.06
C TYR A 507 -2.41 -12.97 -3.13
N GLN A 508 -1.34 -13.71 -2.94
CA GLN A 508 -0.82 -14.66 -3.91
C GLN A 508 -0.42 -15.97 -3.22
N SER A 509 -0.58 -17.07 -3.95
CA SER A 509 0.03 -18.36 -3.68
C SER A 509 0.46 -19.01 -4.99
N ASN A 510 1.59 -19.72 -5.00
CA ASN A 510 2.19 -20.29 -6.19
C ASN A 510 2.41 -21.79 -6.01
N TRP A 511 2.08 -22.57 -7.03
CA TRP A 511 2.13 -24.02 -7.00
C TRP A 511 2.81 -24.57 -8.25
N GLY A 512 3.51 -25.69 -8.13
CA GLY A 512 4.26 -26.32 -9.22
C GLY A 512 5.64 -25.70 -9.43
N VAL A 513 6.08 -25.64 -10.68
CA VAL A 513 7.41 -25.19 -11.09
C VAL A 513 7.65 -23.74 -10.67
N GLN A 514 8.70 -23.53 -9.87
CA GLN A 514 9.16 -22.19 -9.50
C GLN A 514 9.85 -21.51 -10.68
N TYR A 515 9.63 -20.20 -10.82
CA TYR A 515 10.31 -19.40 -11.81
C TYR A 515 10.54 -17.96 -11.35
N ASP A 516 11.43 -17.22 -12.02
CA ASP A 516 11.85 -15.89 -11.58
C ASP A 516 10.90 -14.77 -12.05
N PHE A 517 9.75 -14.67 -11.40
CA PHE A 517 8.84 -13.52 -11.55
C PHE A 517 8.76 -12.67 -10.28
N GLY A 518 8.47 -11.37 -10.45
CA GLY A 518 8.45 -10.39 -9.37
C GLY A 518 9.83 -9.79 -9.01
N VAL A 519 9.88 -8.99 -7.94
CA VAL A 519 11.12 -8.29 -7.50
C VAL A 519 12.13 -9.27 -6.88
N ARG A 520 11.62 -10.32 -6.22
CA ARG A 520 12.38 -11.48 -5.77
C ARG A 520 11.62 -12.73 -6.20
N PRO A 521 12.31 -13.83 -6.55
CA PRO A 521 11.65 -15.10 -6.85
C PRO A 521 10.65 -15.43 -5.74
N ILE A 522 9.38 -15.57 -6.11
CA ILE A 522 8.32 -15.93 -5.18
C ILE A 522 8.41 -17.45 -4.97
N PRO A 523 8.45 -17.94 -3.72
CA PRO A 523 8.45 -19.39 -3.47
C PRO A 523 7.21 -20.06 -4.07
N SER A 524 7.40 -21.28 -4.57
CA SER A 524 6.35 -22.13 -5.12
C SER A 524 6.31 -23.44 -4.33
N VAL A 525 5.11 -23.96 -4.08
CA VAL A 525 4.91 -25.25 -3.41
C VAL A 525 4.70 -26.35 -4.47
N PRO A 526 5.36 -27.52 -4.40
CA PRO A 526 5.17 -28.61 -5.35
C PRO A 526 3.70 -29.05 -5.49
N PHE A 527 3.30 -29.54 -6.67
CA PHE A 527 1.94 -30.06 -6.86
C PHE A 527 1.62 -31.29 -6.00
N THR A 528 2.63 -32.02 -5.54
CA THR A 528 2.45 -33.14 -4.60
C THR A 528 1.88 -32.70 -3.26
N GLU A 529 2.13 -31.45 -2.85
CA GLU A 529 1.64 -30.84 -1.61
C GLU A 529 0.45 -29.89 -1.83
N ALA A 530 0.01 -29.71 -3.08
CA ALA A 530 -1.05 -28.77 -3.42
C ALA A 530 -2.42 -29.21 -2.90
N PRO A 531 -3.27 -28.33 -2.35
CA PRO A 531 -4.64 -28.70 -1.99
C PRO A 531 -5.45 -29.09 -3.23
N ASP A 532 -6.49 -29.90 -3.04
CA ASP A 532 -7.32 -30.45 -4.12
C ASP A 532 -7.79 -29.38 -5.08
N VAL A 533 -8.17 -28.21 -4.59
CA VAL A 533 -8.68 -27.12 -5.43
C VAL A 533 -7.66 -26.58 -6.43
N VAL A 534 -6.36 -26.66 -6.14
CA VAL A 534 -5.30 -26.33 -7.11
C VAL A 534 -5.31 -27.34 -8.26
N LEU A 535 -5.40 -28.63 -7.93
CA LEU A 535 -5.46 -29.70 -8.93
C LEU A 535 -6.79 -29.64 -9.72
N LYS A 536 -7.94 -29.46 -9.06
CA LYS A 536 -9.23 -29.24 -9.74
C LYS A 536 -9.16 -28.05 -10.71
N SER A 537 -8.52 -26.94 -10.30
CA SER A 537 -8.34 -25.76 -11.15
C SER A 537 -7.49 -26.06 -12.38
N LEU A 538 -6.39 -26.83 -12.21
CA LEU A 538 -5.56 -27.28 -13.33
C LEU A 538 -6.35 -28.13 -14.33
N ALA A 539 -7.28 -28.97 -13.87
CA ALA A 539 -8.12 -29.80 -14.75
C ALA A 539 -9.00 -28.91 -15.64
N GLN A 540 -9.72 -27.97 -15.03
CA GLN A 540 -10.55 -26.99 -15.73
C GLN A 540 -9.74 -26.15 -16.71
N LEU A 541 -8.60 -25.61 -16.26
CA LEU A 541 -7.77 -24.73 -17.09
C LEU A 541 -7.10 -25.47 -18.24
N THR A 542 -6.71 -26.73 -18.04
CA THR A 542 -6.15 -27.57 -19.12
C THR A 542 -7.18 -27.80 -20.22
N ASP A 543 -8.40 -28.13 -19.83
CA ASP A 543 -9.53 -28.35 -20.76
C ASP A 543 -9.87 -27.07 -21.56
N ALA A 544 -10.05 -25.94 -20.86
CA ALA A 544 -10.29 -24.64 -21.49
C ALA A 544 -9.11 -24.16 -22.36
N GLY A 545 -7.87 -24.37 -21.89
CA GLY A 545 -6.65 -23.97 -22.60
C GLY A 545 -6.46 -24.69 -23.93
N LYS A 546 -6.64 -26.02 -23.94
CA LYS A 546 -6.62 -26.83 -25.18
C LYS A 546 -7.66 -26.34 -26.16
N ARG A 547 -8.91 -26.18 -25.69
CA ARG A 547 -10.03 -25.73 -26.50
C ARG A 547 -9.81 -24.33 -27.09
N ALA A 548 -9.34 -23.39 -26.27
CA ALA A 548 -9.04 -22.04 -26.72
C ALA A 548 -7.95 -22.02 -27.81
N LEU A 549 -6.91 -22.85 -27.65
CA LEU A 549 -5.84 -22.99 -28.64
C LEU A 549 -6.37 -23.58 -29.96
N GLU A 550 -7.11 -24.68 -29.90
CA GLU A 550 -7.72 -25.35 -31.07
C GLU A 550 -8.57 -24.38 -31.90
N TYR A 551 -9.47 -23.64 -31.25
CA TYR A 551 -10.33 -22.67 -31.93
C TYR A 551 -9.53 -21.48 -32.48
N SER A 552 -8.49 -21.05 -31.78
CA SER A 552 -7.61 -19.98 -32.25
C SER A 552 -6.83 -20.38 -33.50
N GLN A 553 -6.28 -21.61 -33.52
CA GLN A 553 -5.57 -22.18 -34.66
C GLN A 553 -6.51 -22.36 -35.86
N MET A 554 -7.71 -22.90 -35.64
CA MET A 554 -8.72 -23.07 -36.68
C MET A 554 -9.06 -21.73 -37.36
N ILE A 555 -9.28 -20.67 -36.57
CA ILE A 555 -9.60 -19.34 -37.12
C ILE A 555 -8.37 -18.73 -37.80
N ALA A 556 -7.19 -18.83 -37.19
CA ALA A 556 -5.95 -18.31 -37.78
C ALA A 556 -5.68 -18.90 -39.17
N LEU A 557 -5.87 -20.22 -39.32
CA LEU A 557 -5.74 -20.92 -40.60
C LEU A 557 -6.83 -20.53 -41.60
N LYS A 558 -8.10 -20.53 -41.17
CA LYS A 558 -9.24 -20.23 -42.04
C LYS A 558 -9.18 -18.82 -42.61
N GLU A 559 -8.85 -17.85 -41.77
CA GLU A 559 -8.78 -16.43 -42.11
C GLU A 559 -7.39 -16.02 -42.65
N GLN A 560 -6.46 -16.99 -42.81
CA GLN A 560 -5.14 -16.80 -43.41
C GLN A 560 -4.29 -15.72 -42.74
N TYR A 561 -4.25 -15.71 -41.40
CA TYR A 561 -3.44 -14.75 -40.67
C TYR A 561 -1.94 -15.00 -40.84
N ASN A 562 -1.18 -13.91 -41.06
CA ASN A 562 0.29 -13.93 -40.98
C ASN A 562 0.72 -13.74 -39.52
N LEU A 563 1.47 -14.70 -38.98
CA LEU A 563 1.92 -14.67 -37.59
C LEU A 563 3.20 -13.84 -37.45
N VAL A 564 3.38 -13.24 -36.27
CA VAL A 564 4.66 -12.60 -35.90
C VAL A 564 5.77 -13.64 -35.74
N ASP A 565 7.02 -13.21 -35.94
CA ASP A 565 8.17 -14.10 -35.88
C ASP A 565 8.34 -14.68 -34.47
N GLY A 566 8.55 -15.99 -34.40
CA GLY A 566 8.66 -16.74 -33.16
C GLY A 566 7.35 -16.84 -32.37
N SER A 567 6.21 -16.65 -33.04
CA SER A 567 4.87 -17.02 -32.55
C SER A 567 4.81 -18.51 -32.19
N THR A 568 4.12 -18.83 -31.10
CA THR A 568 3.87 -20.21 -30.65
C THR A 568 2.42 -20.64 -30.87
N LEU A 569 1.59 -19.82 -31.50
CA LEU A 569 0.15 -20.07 -31.68
C LEU A 569 -0.14 -21.39 -32.42
N MET A 570 0.70 -21.76 -33.40
CA MET A 570 0.53 -23.00 -34.17
C MET A 570 1.23 -24.22 -33.56
N ASN A 571 1.87 -24.06 -32.40
CA ASN A 571 2.48 -25.19 -31.71
C ASN A 571 1.40 -26.07 -31.06
N GLN A 572 1.75 -27.31 -30.77
CA GLN A 572 0.89 -28.18 -29.98
C GLN A 572 0.75 -27.65 -28.55
N TYR A 573 -0.38 -27.98 -27.92
CA TYR A 573 -0.59 -27.66 -26.51
C TYR A 573 0.46 -28.38 -25.63
N GLU A 574 1.11 -27.62 -24.76
CA GLU A 574 2.00 -28.16 -23.73
C GLU A 574 1.28 -28.17 -22.37
N PRO A 575 1.40 -29.24 -21.56
CA PRO A 575 0.79 -29.28 -20.23
C PRO A 575 1.26 -28.15 -19.33
N TYR A 576 0.35 -27.65 -18.50
CA TYR A 576 0.71 -26.71 -17.44
C TYR A 576 1.51 -27.41 -16.35
N ASN A 577 2.55 -26.74 -15.87
CA ASN A 577 3.39 -27.21 -14.78
C ASN A 577 3.47 -26.17 -13.64
N GLU A 578 2.72 -25.08 -13.71
CA GLU A 578 2.64 -24.01 -12.72
C GLU A 578 1.19 -23.54 -12.57
N LEU A 579 0.79 -23.20 -11.34
CA LEU A 579 -0.45 -22.50 -11.04
C LEU A 579 -0.21 -21.37 -10.04
N LEU A 580 -0.56 -20.16 -10.47
CA LEU A 580 -0.59 -18.95 -9.67
C LEU A 580 -2.03 -18.68 -9.24
N ALA A 581 -2.29 -18.72 -7.93
CA ALA A 581 -3.55 -18.33 -7.34
C ALA A 581 -3.44 -16.92 -6.75
N LEU A 582 -4.42 -16.08 -7.07
CA LEU A 582 -4.55 -14.72 -6.56
C LEU A 582 -5.89 -14.56 -5.84
N ALA A 583 -5.86 -13.90 -4.67
CA ALA A 583 -7.05 -13.52 -3.93
C ALA A 583 -7.12 -11.99 -3.81
N TYR A 584 -8.30 -11.45 -4.05
CA TYR A 584 -8.57 -10.02 -4.08
C TYR A 584 -9.65 -9.69 -3.06
N ARG A 585 -9.36 -8.69 -2.23
CA ARG A 585 -10.36 -8.00 -1.42
C ARG A 585 -11.07 -6.93 -2.25
N GLU A 586 -12.10 -6.34 -1.67
CA GLU A 586 -12.79 -5.20 -2.25
C GLU A 586 -11.77 -4.09 -2.56
N THR A 587 -11.89 -3.46 -3.72
CA THR A 587 -10.97 -2.41 -4.25
C THR A 587 -9.54 -2.86 -4.57
N ASP A 588 -9.21 -4.15 -4.44
CA ASP A 588 -7.93 -4.64 -4.93
C ASP A 588 -7.87 -4.60 -6.45
N ALA A 589 -6.66 -4.36 -6.93
CA ALA A 589 -6.35 -4.31 -8.35
C ALA A 589 -4.90 -4.68 -8.57
N ILE A 590 -4.62 -5.17 -9.77
CA ILE A 590 -3.25 -5.29 -10.29
C ILE A 590 -3.11 -4.25 -11.38
N GLY A 591 -2.03 -3.47 -11.30
CA GLY A 591 -1.70 -2.49 -12.31
C GLY A 591 -1.33 -3.14 -13.64
N TRP A 592 -0.98 -2.32 -14.62
CA TRP A 592 -0.43 -2.81 -15.88
C TRP A 592 0.82 -3.66 -15.64
N HIS A 593 0.78 -4.90 -16.13
CA HIS A 593 1.86 -5.88 -16.11
C HIS A 593 1.75 -6.80 -17.33
N ASP A 594 2.75 -7.62 -17.59
CA ASP A 594 2.74 -8.61 -18.67
C ASP A 594 3.17 -9.97 -18.13
N ASP A 595 2.77 -11.04 -18.82
CA ASP A 595 3.22 -12.42 -18.56
C ASP A 595 4.28 -12.85 -19.60
N GLY A 596 5.06 -11.88 -20.10
CA GLY A 596 6.03 -12.06 -21.17
C GLY A 596 7.40 -12.52 -20.71
N GLU A 597 7.51 -13.14 -19.53
CA GLU A 597 8.78 -13.64 -19.03
C GLU A 597 9.37 -14.73 -19.94
N LYS A 598 10.70 -14.76 -20.08
CA LYS A 598 11.39 -15.61 -21.07
C LYS A 598 11.16 -17.11 -20.89
N GLN A 599 10.92 -17.52 -19.65
CA GLN A 599 10.67 -18.89 -19.23
C GLN A 599 9.20 -19.29 -19.35
N VAL A 600 8.27 -18.36 -19.60
CA VAL A 600 6.85 -18.67 -19.77
C VAL A 600 6.60 -18.92 -21.26
N LYS A 601 5.98 -20.04 -21.61
CA LYS A 601 5.73 -20.42 -23.01
C LYS A 601 4.32 -20.90 -23.30
N GLY A 602 3.92 -20.76 -24.55
CA GLY A 602 2.70 -21.36 -25.08
C GLY A 602 1.43 -20.66 -24.61
N VAL A 603 0.57 -21.42 -23.95
CA VAL A 603 -0.78 -21.00 -23.53
C VAL A 603 -0.75 -20.59 -22.06
N ILE A 604 -1.46 -19.51 -21.72
CA ILE A 604 -1.76 -19.14 -20.33
C ILE A 604 -3.27 -19.08 -20.18
N SER A 605 -3.82 -19.74 -19.17
CA SER A 605 -5.26 -19.71 -18.89
C SER A 605 -5.54 -19.28 -17.46
N THR A 606 -6.49 -18.36 -17.30
CA THR A 606 -6.90 -17.80 -16.00
C THR A 606 -8.39 -17.96 -15.79
N ALA A 607 -8.80 -18.65 -14.73
CA ALA A 607 -10.20 -18.72 -14.32
C ALA A 607 -10.55 -17.56 -13.38
N SER A 608 -11.72 -16.99 -13.59
CA SER A 608 -12.30 -15.89 -12.84
C SER A 608 -13.34 -16.42 -11.85
N LEU A 609 -13.05 -16.37 -10.55
CA LEU A 609 -13.93 -16.91 -9.51
C LEU A 609 -14.43 -15.78 -8.58
N GLY A 610 -15.69 -15.82 -8.14
CA GLY A 610 -16.30 -14.78 -7.31
C GLY A 610 -16.79 -13.55 -8.08
N SER A 611 -16.73 -12.39 -7.43
CA SER A 611 -17.21 -11.08 -7.89
C SER A 611 -16.74 -10.70 -9.30
N PRO A 612 -17.57 -9.96 -10.06
CA PRO A 612 -17.24 -9.51 -11.40
C PRO A 612 -16.03 -8.56 -11.41
N GLY A 613 -15.39 -8.45 -12.56
CA GLY A 613 -14.23 -7.57 -12.75
C GLY A 613 -14.09 -7.10 -14.18
N THR A 614 -13.15 -6.18 -14.37
CA THR A 614 -12.77 -5.66 -15.69
C THR A 614 -11.32 -6.02 -15.98
N MET A 615 -11.09 -6.73 -17.09
CA MET A 615 -9.75 -6.97 -17.62
C MET A 615 -9.52 -6.01 -18.79
N GLU A 616 -8.39 -5.32 -18.79
CA GLU A 616 -7.98 -4.45 -19.88
C GLU A 616 -6.63 -4.91 -20.45
N LEU A 617 -6.49 -4.84 -21.77
CA LEU A 617 -5.28 -5.19 -22.51
C LEU A 617 -4.83 -3.97 -23.33
N CYS A 618 -3.54 -3.65 -23.31
CA CYS A 618 -2.92 -2.64 -24.16
C CYS A 618 -1.65 -3.18 -24.84
N MET A 619 -1.23 -2.56 -25.93
CA MET A 619 0.06 -2.85 -26.56
C MET A 619 1.16 -2.14 -25.78
N LYS A 620 2.30 -2.80 -25.50
CA LYS A 620 3.40 -2.22 -24.72
C LYS A 620 3.94 -0.88 -25.27
N LYS A 621 3.94 -0.73 -26.59
CA LYS A 621 4.37 0.53 -27.26
C LYS A 621 3.37 1.68 -27.11
N ALA A 622 2.15 1.42 -26.65
CA ALA A 622 1.04 2.36 -26.60
C ALA A 622 0.38 2.43 -25.20
N ARG A 623 1.16 2.17 -24.13
CA ARG A 623 0.82 1.97 -22.70
C ARG A 623 -0.45 2.62 -22.13
N ASP A 624 -0.90 3.74 -22.67
CA ASP A 624 -2.00 4.54 -22.13
C ASP A 624 -3.38 4.29 -22.78
N LYS A 625 -3.47 3.48 -23.84
CA LYS A 625 -4.76 3.21 -24.52
C LYS A 625 -5.07 1.70 -24.58
N PRO A 626 -6.04 1.22 -23.79
CA PRO A 626 -6.52 -0.15 -23.88
C PRO A 626 -7.05 -0.46 -25.29
N VAL A 627 -6.51 -1.50 -25.92
CA VAL A 627 -6.99 -2.01 -27.22
C VAL A 627 -8.17 -2.96 -27.06
N LEU A 628 -8.32 -3.55 -25.87
CA LEU A 628 -9.43 -4.44 -25.51
C LEU A 628 -9.79 -4.24 -24.03
N LYS A 629 -11.10 -4.21 -23.75
CA LYS A 629 -11.66 -4.25 -22.39
C LYS A 629 -12.74 -5.31 -22.32
N LEU A 630 -12.64 -6.19 -21.33
CA LEU A 630 -13.51 -7.34 -21.13
C LEU A 630 -14.15 -7.27 -19.75
N HIS A 631 -15.44 -7.61 -19.72
CA HIS A 631 -16.15 -7.88 -18.47
C HIS A 631 -16.05 -9.37 -18.16
N VAL A 632 -15.36 -9.70 -17.08
CA VAL A 632 -15.13 -11.06 -16.59
C VAL A 632 -15.98 -11.33 -15.36
N ARG A 633 -16.56 -12.53 -15.30
CA ARG A 633 -17.54 -12.93 -14.25
C ARG A 633 -17.13 -14.24 -13.61
N HIS A 634 -17.86 -14.65 -12.58
CA HIS A 634 -17.72 -15.97 -12.01
C HIS A 634 -17.85 -17.07 -13.08
N GLY A 635 -16.84 -17.92 -13.18
CA GLY A 635 -16.75 -19.05 -14.09
C GLY A 635 -16.19 -18.75 -15.47
N ASP A 636 -15.97 -17.47 -15.83
CA ASP A 636 -15.28 -17.16 -17.08
C ASP A 636 -13.82 -17.63 -17.02
N VAL A 637 -13.30 -18.18 -18.13
CA VAL A 637 -11.88 -18.47 -18.30
C VAL A 637 -11.33 -17.57 -19.40
N VAL A 638 -10.23 -16.87 -19.11
CA VAL A 638 -9.52 -16.06 -20.11
C VAL A 638 -8.21 -16.75 -20.46
N THR A 639 -8.01 -17.04 -21.74
CA THR A 639 -6.82 -17.73 -22.25
C THR A 639 -6.07 -16.86 -23.24
N MET A 640 -4.77 -16.68 -23.02
CA MET A 640 -3.84 -16.08 -23.97
C MET A 640 -3.11 -17.19 -24.70
N CYS A 641 -3.38 -17.35 -26.00
CA CYS A 641 -2.65 -18.28 -26.85
C CYS A 641 -1.57 -17.48 -27.61
N ASP A 642 -0.31 -17.69 -27.24
CA ASP A 642 0.94 -17.23 -27.87
C ASP A 642 1.87 -16.48 -26.89
N THR A 643 3.13 -16.91 -26.79
CA THR A 643 4.18 -16.23 -26.01
C THR A 643 4.47 -14.81 -26.49
N ARG A 644 4.31 -14.53 -27.79
CA ARG A 644 4.47 -13.20 -28.37
C ARG A 644 3.35 -12.27 -27.94
N LEU A 645 2.12 -12.75 -27.82
CA LEU A 645 1.03 -11.95 -27.26
C LEU A 645 1.38 -11.50 -25.84
N GLN A 646 1.81 -12.45 -25.00
CA GLN A 646 2.22 -12.20 -23.62
C GLN A 646 3.39 -11.19 -23.56
N ALA A 647 4.39 -11.33 -24.44
CA ALA A 647 5.55 -10.44 -24.48
C ALA A 647 5.28 -9.04 -25.05
N HIS A 648 4.26 -8.85 -25.90
CA HIS A 648 3.99 -7.58 -26.59
C HIS A 648 2.84 -6.77 -25.99
N THR A 649 2.09 -7.35 -25.06
CA THR A 649 0.94 -6.70 -24.42
C THR A 649 1.16 -6.53 -22.92
N GLU A 650 0.54 -5.52 -22.36
CA GLU A 650 0.34 -5.39 -20.92
C GLU A 650 -1.16 -5.53 -20.64
N HIS A 651 -1.51 -6.09 -19.50
CA HIS A 651 -2.88 -6.18 -19.04
C HIS A 651 -3.01 -5.76 -17.58
N ARG A 652 -4.24 -5.44 -17.18
CA ARG A 652 -4.61 -5.15 -15.79
C ARG A 652 -5.98 -5.71 -15.48
N VAL A 653 -6.21 -5.98 -14.20
CA VAL A 653 -7.50 -6.46 -13.70
C VAL A 653 -7.90 -5.64 -12.49
N GLY A 654 -9.12 -5.11 -12.54
CA GLY A 654 -9.80 -4.45 -11.42
C GLY A 654 -11.02 -5.24 -10.97
N VAL A 655 -11.27 -5.27 -9.66
CA VAL A 655 -12.44 -5.93 -9.06
C VAL A 655 -13.58 -4.92 -8.92
N ASN A 656 -14.78 -5.30 -9.33
CA ASN A 656 -15.99 -4.46 -9.24
C ASN A 656 -16.94 -4.88 -8.09
N GLY A 657 -16.53 -5.84 -7.25
CA GLY A 657 -17.29 -6.35 -6.10
C GLY A 657 -16.41 -6.69 -4.89
N VAL A 658 -16.96 -7.48 -3.96
CA VAL A 658 -16.38 -7.66 -2.62
C VAL A 658 -15.32 -8.76 -2.54
N ARG A 659 -15.41 -9.82 -3.35
CA ARG A 659 -14.50 -10.96 -3.26
C ARG A 659 -14.26 -11.64 -4.60
N ARG A 660 -13.00 -11.70 -5.01
CA ARG A 660 -12.61 -12.36 -6.26
C ARG A 660 -11.35 -13.21 -6.06
N TYR A 661 -11.28 -14.31 -6.78
CA TYR A 661 -10.07 -15.10 -6.97
C TYR A 661 -9.76 -15.22 -8.46
N ALA A 662 -8.47 -15.29 -8.78
CA ALA A 662 -8.00 -15.64 -10.11
C ALA A 662 -6.99 -16.78 -9.97
N VAL A 663 -7.21 -17.89 -10.68
CA VAL A 663 -6.24 -19.00 -10.74
C VAL A 663 -5.73 -19.08 -12.16
N THR A 664 -4.42 -18.95 -12.33
CA THR A 664 -3.73 -18.85 -13.61
C THR A 664 -2.77 -20.00 -13.75
N SER A 665 -2.90 -20.78 -14.82
CA SER A 665 -1.99 -21.88 -15.14
C SER A 665 -1.10 -21.51 -16.32
N ARG A 666 0.17 -21.91 -16.21
CA ARG A 666 1.22 -21.63 -17.20
C ARG A 666 2.07 -22.87 -17.44
N THR A 667 2.79 -22.84 -18.55
CA THR A 667 3.89 -23.77 -18.82
C THR A 667 5.21 -23.01 -18.70
N ILE A 668 6.01 -23.40 -17.71
CA ILE A 668 7.35 -22.93 -17.48
C ILE A 668 8.33 -23.82 -18.24
N ASP A 669 9.17 -23.20 -19.07
CA ASP A 669 10.26 -23.84 -19.77
C ASP A 669 11.41 -24.17 -18.80
N ILE A 670 11.45 -25.42 -18.34
CA ILE A 670 12.47 -25.90 -17.40
C ILE A 670 13.87 -25.87 -18.05
N ASP A 671 13.94 -26.05 -19.38
CA ASP A 671 15.20 -26.02 -20.11
C ASP A 671 15.90 -24.67 -20.01
N TYR A 672 15.14 -23.60 -19.81
CA TYR A 672 15.66 -22.28 -19.51
C TYR A 672 16.62 -22.28 -18.32
N TYR A 673 16.42 -23.16 -17.33
CA TYR A 673 17.22 -23.26 -16.11
C TYR A 673 18.34 -24.32 -16.16
N LYS A 674 18.54 -25.02 -17.29
CA LYS A 674 19.70 -25.91 -17.46
C LYS A 674 21.04 -25.15 -17.43
N ASP A 675 21.03 -23.84 -17.69
CA ASP A 675 22.18 -22.96 -17.45
C ASP A 675 22.41 -22.77 -15.93
N PRO A 676 23.57 -23.17 -15.37
CA PRO A 676 23.85 -23.09 -13.94
C PRO A 676 23.68 -21.68 -13.35
N LYS A 677 23.96 -20.61 -14.12
CA LYS A 677 23.80 -19.23 -13.64
C LYS A 677 22.34 -18.88 -13.38
N ARG A 678 21.43 -19.46 -14.16
CA ARG A 678 19.98 -19.22 -14.06
C ARG A 678 19.36 -20.05 -12.94
N ALA A 679 19.77 -21.32 -12.80
CA ALA A 679 19.35 -22.15 -11.67
C ALA A 679 19.76 -21.57 -10.31
N GLN A 680 20.99 -21.04 -10.21
CA GLN A 680 21.49 -20.42 -8.97
C GLN A 680 20.61 -19.26 -8.49
N LYS A 681 19.95 -18.53 -9.40
CA LYS A 681 19.04 -17.42 -9.07
C LYS A 681 17.79 -17.90 -8.32
N LEU A 682 17.31 -19.11 -8.59
CA LEU A 682 16.15 -19.69 -7.94
C LEU A 682 16.49 -20.38 -6.61
N GLY A 683 17.76 -20.75 -6.40
CA GLY A 683 18.16 -21.49 -5.21
C GLY A 683 17.65 -22.93 -5.19
N THR A 684 17.35 -23.52 -6.35
CA THR A 684 16.85 -24.89 -6.52
C THR A 684 17.53 -25.60 -7.69
N SER A 685 17.54 -26.93 -7.71
CA SER A 685 18.09 -27.72 -8.82
C SER A 685 17.07 -27.95 -9.94
N VAL A 686 17.55 -28.26 -11.14
CA VAL A 686 16.67 -28.61 -12.27
C VAL A 686 15.80 -29.83 -11.95
N GLN A 687 16.36 -30.85 -11.29
CA GLN A 687 15.59 -32.03 -10.87
C GLN A 687 14.47 -31.68 -9.88
N GLN A 688 14.73 -30.72 -8.98
CA GLN A 688 13.70 -30.23 -8.05
C GLN A 688 12.61 -29.45 -8.77
N LEU A 689 12.96 -28.65 -9.79
CA LEU A 689 11.97 -27.98 -10.64
C LEU A 689 11.09 -28.99 -11.38
N GLU A 690 11.69 -29.99 -12.03
CA GLU A 690 10.95 -31.07 -12.72
C GLU A 690 10.02 -31.83 -11.76
N ALA A 691 10.52 -32.21 -10.58
CA ALA A 691 9.73 -32.89 -9.57
C ALA A 691 8.58 -32.01 -9.04
N SER A 692 8.80 -30.70 -8.89
CA SER A 692 7.77 -29.78 -8.37
C SER A 692 6.56 -29.63 -9.29
N GLY A 693 6.78 -29.73 -10.61
CA GLY A 693 5.71 -29.70 -11.63
C GLY A 693 5.02 -31.04 -11.87
N SER A 694 5.46 -32.11 -11.22
CA SER A 694 4.88 -33.44 -11.38
C SER A 694 3.59 -33.60 -10.59
N PHE A 695 2.55 -34.14 -11.22
CA PHE A 695 1.26 -34.35 -10.56
C PHE A 695 1.29 -35.54 -9.60
N PRO A 696 0.65 -35.44 -8.41
CA PRO A 696 0.44 -36.59 -7.54
C PRO A 696 -0.56 -37.57 -8.14
N VAL A 697 -0.54 -38.84 -7.71
CA VAL A 697 -1.45 -39.90 -8.22
C VAL A 697 -2.92 -39.50 -8.13
N ARG A 698 -3.32 -38.87 -7.02
CA ARG A 698 -4.71 -38.37 -6.79
C ARG A 698 -5.15 -37.28 -7.76
N ALA A 699 -4.23 -36.67 -8.52
CA ALA A 699 -4.62 -35.70 -9.55
C ALA A 699 -5.50 -36.36 -10.63
N ARG A 700 -5.35 -37.67 -10.84
CA ARG A 700 -6.14 -38.47 -11.80
C ARG A 700 -7.62 -38.56 -11.45
N ASP A 701 -7.98 -38.29 -10.19
CA ASP A 701 -9.38 -38.29 -9.74
C ASP A 701 -10.10 -37.00 -10.17
N PHE A 702 -9.36 -35.97 -10.58
CA PHE A 702 -9.92 -34.69 -11.00
C PHE A 702 -10.04 -34.61 -12.51
N SER A 703 -11.27 -34.43 -12.97
CA SER A 703 -11.59 -34.26 -14.38
C SER A 703 -12.59 -33.12 -14.60
N TYR A 704 -12.44 -32.44 -15.73
CA TYR A 704 -13.36 -31.41 -16.19
C TYR A 704 -13.56 -31.57 -17.70
N GLY A 705 -14.82 -31.65 -18.13
CA GLY A 705 -15.14 -32.01 -19.51
C GLY A 705 -14.56 -33.39 -19.85
N ASN A 706 -13.75 -33.45 -20.91
CA ASN A 706 -13.08 -34.67 -21.36
C ASN A 706 -11.61 -34.75 -20.91
N THR A 707 -11.19 -33.85 -20.01
CA THR A 707 -9.81 -33.76 -19.56
C THR A 707 -9.67 -34.29 -18.14
N ALA A 708 -8.87 -35.35 -17.96
CA ALA A 708 -8.38 -35.81 -16.67
C ALA A 708 -6.92 -35.39 -16.48
N LEU A 709 -6.51 -35.04 -15.27
CA LEU A 709 -5.12 -34.64 -15.00
C LEU A 709 -4.20 -35.83 -14.75
N GLY A 710 -2.95 -35.72 -15.20
CA GLY A 710 -1.92 -36.74 -14.94
C GLY A 710 -2.18 -38.10 -15.59
N VAL A 711 -2.99 -38.11 -16.65
CA VAL A 711 -3.33 -39.26 -17.51
C VAL A 711 -2.69 -39.08 -18.87
#